data_AF-A0A2V2DTE5-F1
#
_entry.id   AF-A0A2V2DTE5-F1
#
_cell.length_a   1.000
_cell.length_b   1.000
_cell.length_c   1.000
_cell.angle_alpha   90.00
_cell.angle_beta   90.00
_cell.angle_gamma   90.00
#
_symmetry.space_group_name_H-M   'P 1'
#
loop_
_entity.id
_entity.type
_entity.pdbx_description
1 polymer ?
#
loop_
_entity_poly.entity_id
_entity_poly.type
_entity_poly.pdbx_seq_one_letter_code
_entity_poly.pdbx_strand_id
1 'polypeptide(L)'
;MQQTKKNPFWRKNLLWILLAFLLPGILELIFLMVQGYAPFGNKSLAVMDADIQYLDFFRYLRQVLRGEDSLLYSFSIFLGDSGIGIFAYYLASPLNFLILLFKDGQEHAFFSLLVLLKLSLGGLTSYLFISKRFPQLPVVFGLSLSCCYALMHYSVFQSSNIMWLDGVYMLPLLLLGVWQMMQGKKMLLYTLALTASILFNWYSAFFNCCTIVIYLLFEMFFFSKEIGPLRGNLLLILKTGACSLLSVALSAVLFYPNILALLRGKGIGSWVVRNQFNGNLLSIFSGLSIGSGSDHGFPAFFCGSLVFLGVVLFFVLKGHSLKYKIKNGVFLLLLALLFYYYPLEFLMNGMREVFSYFYRYAYIVVPFFMIYAADALIRLKTAEKPLVPLTAAAAFTAGALLLDQYITGAAGRLFSVYATMAFLLLLAALLYHWRCRGVANSRCAAAFGIFLMGASCLELLINNVKVNQHLLNGYTLCADVSAYSEYVAEQTAQIAALKAADSSFYRISQTTPRYMGTDGRTAFYNEPMSYGYHGITHYSSTNDILAAQMMIRLGYSTVMEMPVNNTRILSSDAMLGVKYILSEQPIAGLQKLESMPQSNGKSVYLNPFALSSALIYNEGEKAVYDGNPFEYQNRLFSELCGKNVAVFKPVEPERVKESDNVYYTMPNAGSRQILYGCIETSEYLHAKLYADEQFLCEYSCWLTNRAFTVPTGTEELVTVRLANVWDENIIQEEWFYYLDLDVLEEISILLNSRAAACNIQNGRVSCRVSGRAGEQLLLQVPYSEGWSIRLNGKELSEVDRFADCLVSIPLEEGENTVEMVYHVPGLKAGAVCTLLAALGLALYGAFLLYQKRRKK
;
A
#
# COMPACT_ATOMS: atom_id res chain seq x y z
N MET A 1 49.95 -29.75 0.86
CA MET A 1 48.51 -30.11 0.97
C MET A 1 48.04 -29.99 2.41
N GLN A 2 47.27 -28.95 2.73
CA GLN A 2 46.38 -28.93 3.90
C GLN A 2 45.11 -28.18 3.47
N GLN A 3 44.06 -28.95 3.20
CA GLN A 3 42.75 -28.45 2.82
C GLN A 3 42.24 -27.52 3.92
N THR A 4 42.05 -26.24 3.58
CA THR A 4 41.25 -25.30 4.34
C THR A 4 39.82 -25.84 4.43
N LYS A 5 39.47 -26.49 5.55
CA LYS A 5 38.11 -26.90 5.90
C LYS A 5 37.18 -25.68 5.82
N LYS A 6 36.30 -25.66 4.82
CA LYS A 6 35.24 -24.65 4.67
C LYS A 6 34.24 -24.76 5.84
N ASN A 7 34.23 -23.73 6.68
CA ASN A 7 33.14 -23.17 7.52
C ASN A 7 32.29 -24.12 8.43
N PRO A 8 32.62 -24.27 9.74
CA PRO A 8 31.86 -25.08 10.70
C PRO A 8 30.58 -24.44 11.29
N PHE A 9 30.26 -23.18 10.97
CA PHE A 9 29.08 -22.49 11.54
C PHE A 9 27.75 -23.04 11.02
N TRP A 10 27.60 -23.21 9.70
CA TRP A 10 26.33 -23.59 9.09
C TRP A 10 25.92 -25.02 9.48
N ARG A 11 26.86 -25.97 9.49
CA ARG A 11 26.55 -27.37 9.88
C ARG A 11 26.15 -27.53 11.34
N LYS A 12 26.69 -26.69 12.26
CA LYS A 12 26.35 -26.75 13.69
C LYS A 12 25.07 -25.98 14.05
N ASN A 13 24.70 -24.97 13.26
CA ASN A 13 23.58 -24.07 13.57
C ASN A 13 22.38 -24.21 12.64
N LEU A 14 22.41 -25.08 11.63
CA LEU A 14 21.31 -25.26 10.68
C LEU A 14 19.98 -25.56 11.39
N LEU A 15 19.99 -26.47 12.37
CA LEU A 15 18.81 -26.80 13.17
C LEU A 15 18.23 -25.56 13.85
N TRP A 16 19.08 -24.73 14.45
CA TRP A 16 18.63 -23.53 15.16
C TRP A 16 18.12 -22.44 14.21
N ILE A 17 18.73 -22.31 13.04
CA ILE A 17 18.26 -21.40 11.98
C ILE A 17 16.89 -21.86 11.47
N LEU A 18 16.69 -23.16 11.28
CA LEU A 18 15.39 -23.73 10.90
C LEU A 18 14.36 -23.51 12.01
N LEU A 19 14.70 -23.72 13.27
CA LEU A 19 13.79 -23.44 14.38
C LEU A 19 13.44 -21.95 14.51
N ALA A 20 14.39 -21.04 14.24
CA ALA A 20 14.11 -19.60 14.20
C ALA A 20 13.12 -19.20 13.09
N PHE A 21 13.09 -19.95 11.98
CA PHE A 21 12.09 -19.79 10.92
C PHE A 21 10.74 -20.41 11.32
N LEU A 22 10.78 -21.65 11.81
CA LEU A 22 9.59 -22.45 12.08
C LEU A 22 8.82 -21.94 13.30
N LEU A 23 9.48 -21.49 14.36
CA LEU A 23 8.83 -21.10 15.61
C LEU A 23 7.76 -19.99 15.42
N PRO A 24 8.08 -18.80 14.88
CA PRO A 24 7.06 -17.79 14.59
C PRO A 24 6.02 -18.27 13.56
N GLY A 25 6.41 -19.07 12.57
CA GLY A 25 5.47 -19.60 11.57
C GLY A 25 4.46 -20.59 12.16
N ILE A 26 4.88 -21.44 13.09
CA ILE A 26 4.00 -22.36 13.82
C ILE A 26 3.05 -21.57 14.74
N LEU A 27 3.53 -20.51 15.39
CA LEU A 27 2.67 -19.66 16.22
C LEU A 27 1.61 -18.94 15.38
N GLU A 28 1.99 -18.41 14.22
CA GLU A 28 1.05 -17.83 13.26
C GLU A 28 0.05 -18.88 12.76
N LEU A 29 0.52 -20.08 12.42
CA LEU A 29 -0.35 -21.18 12.00
C LEU A 29 -1.38 -21.56 13.09
N ILE A 30 -0.94 -21.66 14.35
CA ILE A 30 -1.82 -21.92 15.49
C ILE A 30 -2.84 -20.80 15.64
N PHE A 31 -2.42 -19.54 15.53
CA PHE A 31 -3.31 -18.39 15.55
C PHE A 31 -4.40 -18.49 14.47
N LEU A 32 -4.02 -18.73 13.21
CA LEU A 32 -4.95 -18.86 12.09
C LEU A 32 -5.96 -19.99 12.31
N MET A 33 -5.48 -21.17 12.74
CA MET A 33 -6.33 -22.33 13.02
C MET A 33 -7.32 -22.08 14.18
N VAL A 34 -6.84 -21.57 15.31
CA VAL A 34 -7.66 -21.38 16.51
C VAL A 34 -8.67 -20.25 16.34
N GLN A 35 -8.30 -19.18 15.64
CA GLN A 35 -9.19 -18.03 15.43
C GLN A 35 -10.11 -18.20 14.21
N GLY A 36 -9.90 -19.23 13.38
CA GLY A 36 -10.73 -19.55 12.23
C GLY A 36 -10.49 -18.63 11.03
N TYR A 37 -9.24 -18.22 10.80
CA TYR A 37 -8.85 -17.46 9.60
C TYR A 37 -8.57 -18.40 8.42
N ALA A 38 -8.72 -17.89 7.20
CA ALA A 38 -8.34 -18.62 6.00
C ALA A 38 -6.86 -19.06 6.07
N PRO A 39 -6.54 -20.31 5.67
CA PRO A 39 -7.43 -21.28 5.02
C PRO A 39 -8.22 -22.20 5.96
N PHE A 40 -8.10 -22.06 7.29
CA PHE A 40 -8.68 -23.00 8.27
C PHE A 40 -10.09 -22.64 8.72
N GLY A 41 -10.54 -21.43 8.43
CA GLY A 41 -11.91 -20.98 8.65
C GLY A 41 -12.28 -19.84 7.71
N ASN A 42 -13.40 -19.19 8.01
CA ASN A 42 -14.03 -18.26 7.08
C ASN A 42 -13.63 -16.78 7.28
N LYS A 43 -12.79 -16.47 8.27
CA LYS A 43 -12.35 -15.10 8.54
C LYS A 43 -11.20 -14.68 7.64
N SER A 44 -11.24 -13.45 7.15
CA SER A 44 -10.13 -12.83 6.41
C SER A 44 -9.09 -12.21 7.35
N LEU A 45 -7.80 -12.46 7.07
CA LEU A 45 -6.69 -11.68 7.65
C LEU A 45 -6.40 -10.40 6.84
N ALA A 46 -6.92 -10.31 5.61
CA ALA A 46 -6.84 -9.11 4.78
C ALA A 46 -7.89 -8.12 5.28
N VAL A 47 -7.41 -7.01 5.84
CA VAL A 47 -8.20 -5.90 6.39
C VAL A 47 -7.59 -4.58 5.90
N MET A 48 -8.34 -3.47 5.94
CA MET A 48 -7.90 -2.16 5.39
C MET A 48 -7.43 -2.29 3.93
N ASP A 49 -6.32 -1.64 3.57
CA ASP A 49 -5.70 -1.66 2.22
C ASP A 49 -5.49 -3.08 1.67
N ALA A 50 -5.25 -4.09 2.54
CA ALA A 50 -5.18 -5.48 2.07
C ALA A 50 -6.49 -5.96 1.47
N ASP A 51 -7.62 -5.64 2.11
CA ASP A 51 -8.96 -6.00 1.64
C ASP A 51 -9.33 -5.17 0.40
N ILE A 52 -9.13 -3.85 0.43
CA ILE A 52 -9.62 -2.94 -0.62
C ILE A 52 -8.72 -2.83 -1.87
N GLN A 53 -7.44 -3.25 -1.80
CA GLN A 53 -6.49 -3.14 -2.91
C GLN A 53 -5.67 -4.41 -3.15
N TYR A 54 -5.05 -5.00 -2.13
CA TYR A 54 -3.94 -5.92 -2.38
C TYR A 54 -4.36 -7.26 -2.94
N LEU A 55 -5.54 -7.77 -2.56
CA LEU A 55 -6.10 -8.99 -3.16
C LEU A 55 -6.26 -8.84 -4.68
N ASP A 56 -6.75 -7.68 -5.13
CA ASP A 56 -6.88 -7.36 -6.55
C ASP A 56 -5.52 -7.23 -7.23
N PHE A 57 -4.53 -6.63 -6.57
CA PHE A 57 -3.16 -6.55 -7.09
C PHE A 57 -2.50 -7.92 -7.21
N PHE A 58 -2.77 -8.87 -6.30
CA PHE A 58 -2.25 -10.24 -6.41
C PHE A 58 -2.90 -11.00 -7.57
N ARG A 59 -4.21 -10.82 -7.79
CA ARG A 59 -4.89 -11.39 -8.97
C ARG A 59 -4.36 -10.79 -10.27
N TYR A 60 -4.14 -9.49 -10.31
CA TYR A 60 -3.48 -8.82 -11.42
C TYR A 60 -2.07 -9.37 -11.68
N LEU A 61 -1.24 -9.51 -10.65
CA LEU A 61 0.09 -10.12 -10.78
C LEU A 61 0.01 -11.52 -11.39
N ARG A 62 -0.95 -12.33 -10.95
CA ARG A 62 -1.14 -13.69 -11.48
C ARG A 62 -1.49 -13.69 -12.97
N GLN A 63 -2.38 -12.79 -13.41
CA GLN A 63 -2.74 -12.64 -14.82
C GLN A 63 -1.54 -12.18 -15.66
N VAL A 64 -0.77 -11.20 -15.17
CA VAL A 64 0.49 -10.75 -15.80
C VAL A 64 1.47 -11.91 -15.95
N LEU A 65 1.66 -12.73 -14.91
CA LEU A 65 2.57 -13.88 -14.94
C LEU A 65 2.09 -15.00 -15.87
N ARG A 66 0.80 -15.07 -16.18
CA ARG A 66 0.22 -16.00 -17.17
C ARG A 66 0.23 -15.45 -18.60
N GLY A 67 0.59 -14.19 -18.79
CA GLY A 67 0.53 -13.51 -20.08
C GLY A 67 -0.89 -13.09 -20.50
N GLU A 68 -1.83 -13.06 -19.55
CA GLU A 68 -3.22 -12.64 -19.75
C GLU A 68 -3.36 -11.11 -19.66
N ASP A 69 -2.42 -10.45 -18.98
CA ASP A 69 -2.33 -8.99 -18.86
C ASP A 69 -0.84 -8.54 -18.93
N SER A 70 -0.58 -7.23 -18.90
CA SER A 70 0.74 -6.63 -19.11
C SER A 70 1.17 -5.74 -17.95
N LEU A 71 2.41 -5.93 -17.50
CA LEU A 71 3.06 -5.06 -16.53
C LEU A 71 3.48 -3.70 -17.11
N LEU A 72 3.85 -3.68 -18.40
CA LEU A 72 4.42 -2.48 -19.01
C LEU A 72 3.37 -1.38 -19.18
N TYR A 73 2.17 -1.78 -19.63
CA TYR A 73 1.01 -0.93 -19.82
C TYR A 73 -0.24 -1.81 -19.89
N SER A 74 -1.30 -1.45 -19.18
CA SER A 74 -2.57 -2.16 -19.22
C SER A 74 -3.78 -1.23 -19.16
N PHE A 75 -4.79 -1.54 -19.97
CA PHE A 75 -6.12 -0.91 -19.90
C PHE A 75 -6.99 -1.42 -18.75
N SER A 76 -6.56 -2.46 -18.02
CA SER A 76 -7.18 -2.85 -16.76
C SER A 76 -6.80 -1.93 -15.59
N ILE A 77 -5.75 -1.11 -15.77
CA ILE A 77 -5.31 -0.10 -14.79
C ILE A 77 -5.92 1.25 -15.20
N PHE A 78 -6.95 1.67 -14.47
CA PHE A 78 -7.65 2.93 -14.69
C PHE A 78 -8.12 3.11 -16.16
N LEU A 79 -7.85 4.25 -16.79
CA LEU A 79 -8.10 4.46 -18.23
C LEU A 79 -7.04 3.81 -19.14
N GLY A 80 -5.95 3.28 -18.57
CA GLY A 80 -4.77 2.81 -19.27
C GLY A 80 -3.51 3.43 -18.66
N ASP A 81 -2.71 2.63 -17.97
CA ASP A 81 -1.48 3.11 -17.34
C ASP A 81 -0.42 2.01 -17.23
N SER A 82 0.80 2.40 -16.87
CA SER A 82 1.89 1.47 -16.57
C SER A 82 1.72 0.79 -15.22
N GLY A 83 1.78 -0.54 -15.20
CA GLY A 83 1.79 -1.32 -13.96
C GLY A 83 3.09 -1.22 -13.17
N ILE A 84 4.11 -0.49 -13.63
CA ILE A 84 5.44 -0.47 -13.01
C ILE A 84 5.41 0.12 -11.59
N GLY A 85 4.61 1.17 -11.35
CA GLY A 85 4.48 1.81 -10.03
C GLY A 85 3.80 0.87 -9.03
N ILE A 86 2.72 0.22 -9.47
CA ILE A 86 2.01 -0.78 -8.67
C ILE A 86 2.96 -1.95 -8.35
N PHE A 87 3.71 -2.42 -9.33
CA PHE A 87 4.64 -3.52 -9.13
C PHE A 87 5.78 -3.18 -8.17
N ALA A 88 6.46 -2.05 -8.38
CA ALA A 88 7.60 -1.63 -7.56
C ALA A 88 7.23 -1.34 -6.10
N TYR A 89 6.01 -0.85 -5.85
CA TYR A 89 5.56 -0.54 -4.49
C TYR A 89 4.87 -1.73 -3.81
N TYR A 90 3.96 -2.44 -4.49
CA TYR A 90 3.11 -3.47 -3.88
C TYR A 90 3.57 -4.91 -4.17
N LEU A 91 4.06 -5.21 -5.38
CA LEU A 91 4.12 -6.59 -5.88
C LEU A 91 5.53 -7.18 -6.05
N ALA A 92 6.59 -6.38 -5.97
CA ALA A 92 7.95 -6.82 -6.30
C ALA A 92 8.59 -7.83 -5.31
N SER A 93 7.95 -8.09 -4.16
CA SER A 93 8.42 -9.13 -3.23
C SER A 93 8.47 -10.50 -3.91
N PRO A 94 9.57 -11.28 -3.77
CA PRO A 94 9.72 -12.58 -4.43
C PRO A 94 8.74 -13.63 -3.92
N LEU A 95 8.16 -13.44 -2.73
CA LEU A 95 7.14 -14.33 -2.20
C LEU A 95 5.81 -14.18 -2.95
N ASN A 96 5.57 -13.04 -3.58
CA ASN A 96 4.30 -12.78 -4.26
C ASN A 96 4.11 -13.68 -5.50
N PHE A 97 5.18 -14.17 -6.11
CA PHE A 97 5.13 -15.11 -7.23
C PHE A 97 4.51 -16.48 -6.85
N LEU A 98 4.42 -16.80 -5.55
CA LEU A 98 3.72 -17.99 -5.07
C LEU A 98 2.21 -17.96 -5.37
N ILE A 99 1.65 -16.81 -5.76
CA ILE A 99 0.25 -16.68 -6.20
C ILE A 99 -0.09 -17.62 -7.37
N LEU A 100 0.90 -18.01 -8.18
CA LEU A 100 0.72 -18.98 -9.25
C LEU A 100 0.31 -20.38 -8.76
N LEU A 101 0.56 -20.71 -7.50
CA LEU A 101 0.18 -21.98 -6.88
C LEU A 101 -1.29 -22.00 -6.42
N PHE A 102 -1.96 -20.85 -6.43
CA PHE A 102 -3.32 -20.68 -5.93
C PHE A 102 -4.34 -20.58 -7.07
N LYS A 103 -5.59 -20.90 -6.76
CA LYS A 103 -6.75 -20.74 -7.66
C LYS A 103 -7.47 -19.42 -7.38
N ASP A 104 -8.34 -19.04 -8.31
CA ASP A 104 -9.27 -17.93 -8.13
C ASP A 104 -10.16 -18.18 -6.91
N GLY A 105 -10.38 -17.16 -6.10
CA GLY A 105 -11.09 -17.24 -4.82
C GLY A 105 -10.19 -17.61 -3.63
N GLN A 106 -8.95 -18.05 -3.85
CA GLN A 106 -8.01 -18.44 -2.78
C GLN A 106 -7.05 -17.32 -2.35
N GLU A 107 -7.30 -16.08 -2.73
CA GLU A 107 -6.45 -14.92 -2.49
C GLU A 107 -6.25 -14.67 -0.99
N HIS A 108 -7.30 -14.86 -0.16
CA HIS A 108 -7.19 -14.74 1.29
C HIS A 108 -6.29 -15.82 1.91
N ALA A 109 -6.35 -17.06 1.41
CA ALA A 109 -5.46 -18.13 1.86
C ALA A 109 -4.00 -17.84 1.47
N PHE A 110 -3.79 -17.31 0.26
CA PHE A 110 -2.49 -16.84 -0.19
C PHE A 110 -1.96 -15.68 0.68
N PHE A 111 -2.81 -14.71 1.01
CA PHE A 111 -2.45 -13.60 1.89
C PHE A 111 -1.99 -14.08 3.27
N SER A 112 -2.75 -14.99 3.91
CA SER A 112 -2.36 -15.60 5.18
C SER A 112 -1.02 -16.35 5.08
N LEU A 113 -0.77 -17.06 3.96
CA LEU A 113 0.52 -17.71 3.73
C LEU A 113 1.66 -16.68 3.62
N LEU A 114 1.46 -15.55 2.93
CA LEU A 114 2.45 -14.48 2.84
C LEU A 114 2.79 -13.91 4.21
N VAL A 115 1.79 -13.64 5.06
CA VAL A 115 2.00 -13.17 6.44
C VAL A 115 2.86 -14.19 7.19
N LEU A 116 2.47 -15.46 7.20
CA LEU A 116 3.21 -16.53 7.86
C LEU A 116 4.67 -16.60 7.39
N LEU A 117 4.92 -16.59 6.09
CA LEU A 117 6.27 -16.69 5.52
C LEU A 117 7.13 -15.47 5.86
N LYS A 118 6.58 -14.25 5.79
CA LYS A 118 7.32 -13.02 6.10
C LYS A 118 7.67 -12.94 7.59
N LEU A 119 6.76 -13.34 8.49
CA LEU A 119 7.05 -13.46 9.92
C LEU A 119 8.13 -14.52 10.19
N SER A 120 8.05 -15.68 9.53
CA SER A 120 9.08 -16.72 9.59
C SER A 120 10.45 -16.25 9.12
N LEU A 121 10.52 -15.47 8.04
CA LEU A 121 11.76 -14.85 7.58
C LEU A 121 12.27 -13.80 8.58
N GLY A 122 11.39 -13.06 9.24
CA GLY A 122 11.75 -12.15 10.33
C GLY A 122 12.45 -12.87 11.47
N GLY A 123 11.96 -14.05 11.86
CA GLY A 123 12.59 -14.90 12.87
C GLY A 123 13.96 -15.44 12.42
N LEU A 124 14.04 -15.97 11.19
CA LEU A 124 15.29 -16.48 10.64
C LEU A 124 16.39 -15.42 10.57
N THR A 125 16.07 -14.25 10.02
CA THR A 125 17.04 -13.18 9.75
C THR A 125 17.52 -12.51 11.04
N SER A 126 16.61 -12.27 11.99
CA SER A 126 16.97 -11.76 13.32
C SER A 126 17.81 -12.74 14.12
N TYR A 127 17.53 -14.04 14.04
CA TYR A 127 18.38 -15.07 14.65
C TYR A 127 19.79 -15.10 14.03
N LEU A 128 19.90 -14.98 12.70
CA LEU A 128 21.20 -14.89 12.02
C LEU A 128 22.01 -13.68 12.51
N PHE A 129 21.36 -12.53 12.68
CA PHE A 129 22.00 -11.33 13.22
C PHE A 129 22.48 -11.56 14.67
N ILE A 130 21.56 -11.95 15.57
CA ILE A 130 21.84 -12.09 17.00
C ILE A 130 22.89 -13.18 17.25
N SER A 131 22.74 -14.36 16.65
CA SER A 131 23.67 -15.49 16.86
C SER A 131 25.10 -15.20 16.36
N LYS A 132 25.24 -14.35 15.34
CA LYS A 132 26.55 -13.91 14.84
C LYS A 132 27.17 -12.82 15.70
N ARG A 133 26.37 -11.82 16.08
CA ARG A 133 26.81 -10.68 16.88
C ARG A 133 27.13 -11.07 18.33
N PHE A 134 26.35 -12.00 18.88
CA PHE A 134 26.38 -12.43 20.27
C PHE A 134 26.58 -13.95 20.40
N PRO A 135 27.75 -14.49 20.01
CA PRO A 135 27.99 -15.94 20.04
C PRO A 135 27.98 -16.54 21.46
N GLN A 136 28.06 -15.71 22.51
CA GLN A 136 27.96 -16.15 23.91
C GLN A 136 26.51 -16.31 24.39
N LEU A 137 25.52 -15.80 23.64
CA LEU A 137 24.12 -15.88 24.02
C LEU A 137 23.64 -17.33 23.91
N PRO A 138 23.01 -17.90 24.96
CA PRO A 138 22.36 -19.20 24.88
C PRO A 138 21.37 -19.28 23.71
N VAL A 139 21.37 -20.41 23.00
CA VAL A 139 20.53 -20.64 21.81
C VAL A 139 19.06 -20.35 22.09
N VAL A 140 18.55 -20.79 23.25
CA VAL A 140 17.14 -20.59 23.63
C VAL A 140 16.77 -19.11 23.71
N PHE A 141 17.64 -18.26 24.26
CA PHE A 141 17.40 -16.82 24.27
C PHE A 141 17.55 -16.20 22.89
N GLY A 142 18.50 -16.68 22.08
CA GLY A 142 18.59 -16.28 20.68
C GLY A 142 17.27 -16.56 19.92
N LEU A 143 16.69 -17.74 20.13
CA LEU A 143 15.41 -18.15 19.53
C LEU A 143 14.22 -17.32 20.08
N SER A 144 14.14 -17.12 21.39
CA SER A 144 13.09 -16.29 22.02
C SER A 144 13.15 -14.86 21.49
N LEU A 145 14.35 -14.27 21.47
CA LEU A 145 14.57 -12.92 20.95
C LEU A 145 14.22 -12.82 19.46
N SER A 146 14.61 -13.79 18.62
CA SER A 146 14.20 -13.77 17.21
C SER A 146 12.69 -13.89 17.02
N CYS A 147 12.00 -14.66 17.88
CA CYS A 147 10.55 -14.79 17.86
C CYS A 147 9.86 -13.48 18.29
N CYS A 148 10.39 -12.81 19.33
CA CYS A 148 10.00 -11.47 19.75
C CYS A 148 10.10 -10.44 18.63
N TYR A 149 11.17 -10.47 17.82
CA TYR A 149 11.31 -9.59 16.66
C TYR A 149 10.31 -9.93 15.55
N ALA A 150 10.14 -11.23 15.25
CA ALA A 150 9.23 -11.68 14.21
C ALA A 150 7.78 -11.27 14.50
N LEU A 151 7.29 -11.54 15.71
CA LEU A 151 5.90 -11.33 16.15
C LEU A 151 5.70 -10.04 16.96
N MET A 152 6.57 -9.05 16.78
CA MET A 152 6.35 -7.73 17.37
C MET A 152 5.06 -7.12 16.84
N HIS A 153 4.48 -6.20 17.62
CA HIS A 153 3.26 -5.47 17.32
C HIS A 153 3.23 -4.95 15.88
N TYR A 154 4.30 -4.26 15.47
CA TYR A 154 4.40 -3.70 14.12
C TYR A 154 4.19 -4.77 13.04
N SER A 155 4.83 -5.94 13.15
CA SER A 155 4.73 -6.99 12.14
C SER A 155 3.31 -7.53 11.99
N VAL A 156 2.60 -7.66 13.11
CA VAL A 156 1.22 -8.15 13.12
C VAL A 156 0.26 -7.06 12.63
N PHE A 157 0.36 -5.84 13.18
CA PHE A 157 -0.52 -4.74 12.84
C PHE A 157 -0.40 -4.33 11.37
N GLN A 158 0.85 -4.21 10.87
CA GLN A 158 1.14 -3.89 9.49
C GLN A 158 1.15 -5.12 8.58
N SER A 159 0.66 -6.28 9.02
CA SER A 159 0.37 -7.39 8.11
C SER A 159 -0.67 -6.99 7.06
N SER A 160 -1.61 -6.11 7.43
CA SER A 160 -2.53 -5.40 6.51
C SER A 160 -1.81 -4.55 5.47
N ASN A 161 -0.56 -4.14 5.71
CA ASN A 161 0.37 -3.48 4.79
C ASN A 161 1.54 -4.41 4.44
N ILE A 162 1.19 -5.57 3.88
CA ILE A 162 2.08 -6.73 3.76
C ILE A 162 3.42 -6.46 3.06
N MET A 163 3.50 -5.49 2.15
CA MET A 163 4.74 -5.12 1.46
C MET A 163 5.78 -4.47 2.39
N TRP A 164 5.36 -3.85 3.50
CA TRP A 164 6.28 -3.24 4.46
C TRP A 164 7.02 -4.29 5.30
N LEU A 165 6.47 -5.50 5.43
CA LEU A 165 7.15 -6.60 6.11
C LEU A 165 8.40 -7.07 5.36
N ASP A 166 8.55 -6.75 4.07
CA ASP A 166 9.81 -6.96 3.34
C ASP A 166 10.95 -6.16 3.97
N GLY A 167 10.70 -4.93 4.39
CA GLY A 167 11.66 -4.14 5.15
C GLY A 167 12.02 -4.78 6.50
N VAL A 168 11.04 -5.36 7.19
CA VAL A 168 11.19 -5.96 8.53
C VAL A 168 12.14 -7.15 8.51
N TYR A 169 11.95 -8.14 7.63
CA TYR A 169 12.85 -9.29 7.59
C TYR A 169 14.19 -8.98 6.90
N MET A 170 14.27 -7.93 6.08
CA MET A 170 15.55 -7.51 5.48
C MET A 170 16.44 -6.75 6.45
N LEU A 171 15.86 -6.01 7.40
CA LEU A 171 16.61 -5.16 8.34
C LEU A 171 17.69 -5.94 9.12
N PRO A 172 17.43 -7.10 9.75
CA PRO A 172 18.49 -7.82 10.46
C PRO A 172 19.65 -8.27 9.57
N LEU A 173 19.40 -8.59 8.30
CA LEU A 173 20.46 -8.92 7.34
C LEU A 173 21.32 -7.69 7.02
N LEU A 174 20.70 -6.51 6.91
CA LEU A 174 21.40 -5.24 6.72
C LEU A 174 22.29 -4.91 7.93
N LEU A 175 21.74 -5.01 9.14
CA LEU A 175 22.50 -4.80 10.38
C LEU A 175 23.65 -5.80 10.51
N LEU A 176 23.42 -7.07 10.15
CA LEU A 176 24.46 -8.09 10.10
C LEU A 176 25.54 -7.74 9.07
N GLY A 177 25.16 -7.22 7.91
CA GLY A 177 26.08 -6.74 6.88
C GLY A 177 26.98 -5.61 7.39
N VAL A 178 26.40 -4.58 8.01
CA VAL A 178 27.13 -3.48 8.63
C VAL A 178 28.08 -4.00 9.71
N TRP A 179 27.58 -4.81 10.63
CA TRP A 179 28.40 -5.39 11.69
C TRP A 179 29.58 -6.20 11.13
N GLN A 180 29.36 -7.03 10.11
CA GLN A 180 30.43 -7.78 9.45
C GLN A 180 31.48 -6.86 8.82
N MET A 181 31.07 -5.76 8.17
CA MET A 181 31.99 -4.78 7.60
C MET A 181 32.84 -4.11 8.68
N MET A 182 32.27 -3.81 9.85
CA MET A 182 33.00 -3.29 11.01
C MET A 182 34.02 -4.28 11.56
N GLN A 183 33.71 -5.58 11.49
CA GLN A 183 34.67 -6.66 11.83
C GLN A 183 35.69 -6.93 10.71
N GLY A 184 35.88 -6.02 9.75
CA GLY A 184 36.83 -6.15 8.65
C GLY A 184 36.43 -7.16 7.56
N LYS A 185 35.19 -7.65 7.55
CA LYS A 185 34.71 -8.66 6.56
C LYS A 185 34.18 -8.00 5.28
N LYS A 186 33.78 -8.86 4.34
CA LYS A 186 33.36 -8.49 2.97
C LYS A 186 32.03 -7.74 2.95
N MET A 187 31.92 -6.79 2.03
CA MET A 187 30.78 -5.87 1.84
C MET A 187 29.54 -6.50 1.16
N LEU A 188 29.68 -7.73 0.67
CA LEU A 188 28.72 -8.34 -0.25
C LEU A 188 27.35 -8.56 0.41
N LEU A 189 27.31 -9.03 1.66
CA LEU A 189 26.04 -9.24 2.37
C LEU A 189 25.25 -7.94 2.48
N TYR A 190 25.90 -6.85 2.91
CA TYR A 190 25.26 -5.54 3.02
C TYR A 190 24.76 -5.05 1.66
N THR A 191 25.62 -5.09 0.63
CA THR A 191 25.29 -4.59 -0.71
C THR A 191 24.12 -5.35 -1.33
N LEU A 192 24.13 -6.68 -1.26
CA LEU A 192 23.05 -7.50 -1.81
C LEU A 192 21.77 -7.40 -0.99
N ALA A 193 21.85 -7.37 0.35
CA ALA A 193 20.68 -7.20 1.19
C ALA A 193 20.02 -5.84 0.97
N LEU A 194 20.80 -4.77 0.77
CA LEU A 194 20.24 -3.44 0.50
C LEU A 194 19.64 -3.35 -0.90
N THR A 195 20.32 -3.93 -1.91
CA THR A 195 19.76 -4.04 -3.26
C THR A 195 18.42 -4.77 -3.23
N ALA A 196 18.36 -5.92 -2.57
CA ALA A 196 17.13 -6.69 -2.41
C ALA A 196 16.06 -5.92 -1.62
N SER A 197 16.42 -5.23 -0.55
CA SER A 197 15.48 -4.40 0.21
C SER A 197 14.84 -3.33 -0.67
N ILE A 198 15.63 -2.63 -1.50
CA ILE A 198 15.12 -1.60 -2.42
C ILE A 198 14.22 -2.22 -3.49
N LEU A 199 14.62 -3.36 -4.07
CA LEU A 199 13.84 -4.05 -5.10
C LEU A 199 12.52 -4.61 -4.56
N PHE A 200 12.50 -5.17 -3.37
CA PHE A 200 11.28 -5.80 -2.80
C PHE A 200 10.26 -4.75 -2.40
N ASN A 201 10.71 -3.65 -1.77
CA ASN A 201 9.88 -2.50 -1.47
C ASN A 201 10.75 -1.28 -1.14
N TRP A 202 10.86 -0.35 -2.07
CA TRP A 202 11.72 0.85 -1.93
C TRP A 202 11.34 1.74 -0.74
N TYR A 203 10.07 1.72 -0.34
CA TYR A 203 9.53 2.56 0.72
C TYR A 203 10.00 2.10 2.11
N SER A 204 9.86 0.83 2.45
CA SER A 204 10.42 0.27 3.68
C SER A 204 11.95 0.21 3.64
N ALA A 205 12.55 0.11 2.45
CA ALA A 205 14.00 0.25 2.28
C ALA A 205 14.53 1.63 2.70
N PHE A 206 13.73 2.70 2.53
CA PHE A 206 14.07 4.04 3.03
C PHE A 206 14.21 4.05 4.56
N PHE A 207 13.25 3.47 5.29
CA PHE A 207 13.34 3.34 6.75
C PHE A 207 14.57 2.50 7.17
N ASN A 208 14.86 1.43 6.42
CA ASN A 208 16.03 0.60 6.63
C ASN A 208 17.34 1.38 6.41
N CYS A 209 17.42 2.26 5.41
CA CYS A 209 18.57 3.13 5.15
C CYS A 209 18.80 4.10 6.32
N CYS A 210 17.74 4.75 6.82
CA CYS A 210 17.82 5.60 8.01
C CYS A 210 18.34 4.81 9.22
N THR A 211 17.82 3.61 9.43
CA THR A 211 18.25 2.71 10.51
C THR A 211 19.71 2.30 10.38
N ILE A 212 20.21 2.05 9.16
CA ILE A 212 21.62 1.73 8.92
C ILE A 212 22.52 2.88 9.38
N VAL A 213 22.15 4.14 9.09
CA VAL A 213 22.92 5.31 9.54
C VAL A 213 22.94 5.38 11.07
N ILE A 214 21.77 5.27 11.71
CA ILE A 214 21.65 5.27 13.18
C ILE A 214 22.47 4.12 13.79
N TYR A 215 22.37 2.92 13.21
CA TYR A 215 23.06 1.73 13.66
C TYR A 215 24.58 1.83 13.51
N LEU A 216 25.07 2.36 12.38
CA LEU A 216 26.49 2.60 12.15
C LEU A 216 27.06 3.56 13.22
N LEU A 217 26.37 4.67 13.47
CA LEU A 217 26.75 5.61 14.53
C LEU A 217 26.73 4.94 15.90
N PHE A 218 25.67 4.19 16.22
CA PHE A 218 25.56 3.43 17.46
C PHE A 218 26.75 2.48 17.68
N GLU A 219 27.10 1.66 16.69
CA GLU A 219 28.23 0.74 16.81
C GLU A 219 29.56 1.49 17.00
N MET A 220 29.76 2.59 16.27
CA MET A 220 30.96 3.41 16.35
C MET A 220 31.13 4.04 17.73
N PHE A 221 30.04 4.58 18.33
CA PHE A 221 30.10 5.25 19.63
C PHE A 221 30.19 4.30 20.83
N PHE A 222 29.63 3.09 20.73
CA PHE A 222 29.44 2.22 21.90
C PHE A 222 30.30 0.94 21.90
N PHE A 223 30.62 0.36 20.74
CA PHE A 223 31.21 -0.98 20.67
C PHE A 223 32.58 -1.05 19.97
N SER A 224 33.07 0.03 19.39
CA SER A 224 34.45 0.10 18.88
C SER A 224 35.46 0.17 20.05
N LYS A 225 35.91 -1.00 20.54
CA LYS A 225 37.00 -1.08 21.54
C LYS A 225 38.35 -0.60 21.00
N GLU A 226 38.49 -0.53 19.68
CA GLU A 226 39.60 0.09 18.98
C GLU A 226 39.02 1.15 18.04
N ILE A 227 38.89 2.37 18.53
CA ILE A 227 38.84 3.52 17.64
C ILE A 227 40.23 3.59 17.01
N GLY A 228 40.38 3.01 15.81
CA GLY A 228 41.49 3.39 14.95
C GLY A 228 41.47 4.91 14.74
N PRO A 229 42.58 5.53 14.30
CA PRO A 229 42.63 6.97 14.05
C PRO A 229 41.42 7.42 13.21
N LEU A 230 40.93 8.65 13.37
CA LEU A 230 39.76 9.26 12.69
C LEU A 230 39.55 8.80 11.23
N ARG A 231 40.65 8.57 10.51
CA ARG A 231 40.72 7.98 9.16
C ARG A 231 40.01 6.63 8.99
N GLY A 232 40.09 5.71 9.95
CA GLY A 232 39.44 4.38 9.89
C GLY A 232 37.91 4.46 9.97
N ASN A 233 37.41 5.36 10.81
CA ASN A 233 35.98 5.65 10.95
C ASN A 233 35.41 6.32 9.68
N LEU A 234 36.14 7.30 9.15
CA LEU A 234 35.77 7.95 7.89
C LEU A 234 35.74 6.95 6.73
N LEU A 235 36.75 6.07 6.63
CA LEU A 235 36.80 5.04 5.59
C LEU A 235 35.61 4.07 5.67
N LEU A 236 35.17 3.68 6.88
CA LEU A 236 34.00 2.83 7.06
C LEU A 236 32.70 3.53 6.63
N ILE A 237 32.54 4.81 6.96
CA ILE A 237 31.39 5.62 6.53
C ILE A 237 31.37 5.71 5.00
N LEU A 238 32.48 6.12 4.39
CA LEU A 238 32.61 6.24 2.93
C LEU A 238 32.37 4.90 2.23
N LYS A 239 32.92 3.81 2.78
CA LYS A 239 32.72 2.44 2.28
C LYS A 239 31.25 2.03 2.36
N THR A 240 30.58 2.31 3.47
CA THR A 240 29.14 2.00 3.63
C THR A 240 28.34 2.80 2.62
N GLY A 241 28.57 4.12 2.52
CA GLY A 241 27.91 4.98 1.54
C GLY A 241 28.15 4.55 0.09
N ALA A 242 29.38 4.17 -0.28
CA ALA A 242 29.69 3.64 -1.60
C ALA A 242 28.95 2.32 -1.89
N CYS A 243 28.82 1.44 -0.90
CA CYS A 243 28.01 0.24 -1.04
C CYS A 243 26.51 0.57 -1.18
N SER A 244 26.01 1.57 -0.47
CA SER A 244 24.61 2.02 -0.60
C SER A 244 24.32 2.59 -1.98
N LEU A 245 25.21 3.44 -2.51
CA LEU A 245 25.09 3.97 -3.87
C LEU A 245 25.14 2.85 -4.92
N LEU A 246 26.03 1.87 -4.73
CA LEU A 246 26.08 0.69 -5.58
C LEU A 246 24.78 -0.12 -5.51
N SER A 247 24.18 -0.27 -4.33
CA SER A 247 22.89 -0.95 -4.18
C SER A 247 21.76 -0.22 -4.91
N VAL A 248 21.73 1.10 -4.87
CA VAL A 248 20.78 1.92 -5.64
C VAL A 248 20.99 1.74 -7.14
N ALA A 249 22.25 1.73 -7.61
CA ALA A 249 22.55 1.49 -9.02
C ALA A 249 22.15 0.06 -9.46
N LEU A 250 22.39 -0.95 -8.62
CA LEU A 250 21.99 -2.33 -8.87
C LEU A 250 20.46 -2.53 -8.89
N SER A 251 19.68 -1.68 -8.21
CA SER A 251 18.22 -1.72 -8.24
C SER A 251 17.59 -0.80 -9.30
N ALA A 252 18.40 0.00 -10.02
CA ALA A 252 17.94 1.07 -10.91
C ALA A 252 16.98 0.59 -12.01
N VAL A 253 17.09 -0.65 -12.50
CA VAL A 253 16.16 -1.23 -13.50
C VAL A 253 14.69 -1.12 -13.10
N LEU A 254 14.38 -1.24 -11.81
CA LEU A 254 13.03 -1.10 -11.27
C LEU A 254 12.85 0.22 -10.52
N PHE A 255 13.86 0.60 -9.74
CA PHE A 255 13.78 1.76 -8.85
C PHE A 255 13.69 3.09 -9.62
N TYR A 256 14.45 3.24 -10.72
CA TYR A 256 14.47 4.49 -11.47
C TYR A 256 13.16 4.76 -12.24
N PRO A 257 12.57 3.81 -12.99
CA PRO A 257 11.24 3.99 -13.58
C PRO A 257 10.16 4.35 -12.56
N ASN A 258 10.22 3.71 -11.39
CA ASN A 258 9.27 3.98 -10.30
C ASN A 258 9.42 5.40 -9.73
N ILE A 259 10.64 5.94 -9.61
CA ILE A 259 10.82 7.35 -9.22
C ILE A 259 10.14 8.29 -10.22
N LEU A 260 10.30 8.04 -11.53
CA LEU A 260 9.66 8.85 -12.56
C LEU A 260 8.13 8.76 -12.49
N ALA A 261 7.59 7.56 -12.27
CA ALA A 261 6.15 7.37 -12.07
C ALA A 261 5.63 8.14 -10.84
N LEU A 262 6.37 8.10 -9.71
CA LEU A 262 5.99 8.81 -8.49
C LEU A 262 6.03 10.33 -8.64
N LEU A 263 7.02 10.87 -9.36
CA LEU A 263 7.15 12.31 -9.61
C LEU A 263 5.99 12.86 -10.46
N ARG A 264 5.35 12.02 -11.28
CA ARG A 264 4.13 12.37 -12.03
C ARG A 264 2.85 12.31 -11.20
N GLY A 265 2.86 11.52 -10.13
CA GLY A 265 1.73 11.36 -9.21
C GLY A 265 1.90 12.21 -7.95
N LYS A 266 1.69 11.59 -6.78
CA LYS A 266 1.78 12.26 -5.46
C LYS A 266 3.17 12.81 -5.11
N GLY A 267 4.17 12.72 -5.98
CA GLY A 267 5.60 13.03 -5.74
C GLY A 267 5.92 14.45 -5.26
N ILE A 268 5.01 15.41 -5.39
CA ILE A 268 5.20 16.82 -5.04
C ILE A 268 4.39 17.14 -3.77
N GLY A 269 5.06 17.24 -2.62
CA GLY A 269 4.45 17.59 -1.32
C GLY A 269 4.91 18.95 -0.80
N SER A 270 4.20 19.50 0.17
CA SER A 270 4.59 20.74 0.88
C SER A 270 5.71 20.46 1.88
N TRP A 271 6.79 21.26 1.83
CA TRP A 271 7.99 21.10 2.66
C TRP A 271 7.90 21.90 3.96
N VAL A 272 6.75 21.85 4.64
CA VAL A 272 6.51 22.66 5.84
C VAL A 272 7.00 21.90 7.07
N VAL A 273 8.22 22.22 7.54
CA VAL A 273 8.78 21.64 8.77
C VAL A 273 8.37 22.48 9.97
N ARG A 274 7.56 21.92 10.87
CA ARG A 274 7.13 22.58 12.11
C ARG A 274 8.02 22.17 13.28
N ASN A 275 8.49 23.13 14.07
CA ASN A 275 9.26 22.84 15.28
C ASN A 275 8.32 22.55 16.47
N GLN A 276 7.73 21.35 16.50
CA GLN A 276 6.75 20.96 17.51
C GLN A 276 6.92 19.49 17.95
N PHE A 277 6.20 19.11 19.01
CA PHE A 277 6.08 17.74 19.46
C PHE A 277 4.69 17.18 19.15
N ASN A 278 4.64 15.98 18.59
CA ASN A 278 3.43 15.24 18.27
C ASN A 278 3.11 14.27 19.41
N GLY A 279 2.21 14.66 20.32
CA GLY A 279 1.78 13.85 21.46
C GLY A 279 2.65 13.96 22.71
N ASN A 280 2.30 13.20 23.74
CA ASN A 280 2.99 13.20 25.04
C ASN A 280 4.09 12.14 25.06
N LEU A 281 5.35 12.51 25.31
CA LEU A 281 6.47 11.56 25.36
C LEU A 281 6.25 10.38 26.31
N LEU A 282 5.47 10.55 27.39
CA LEU A 282 5.18 9.47 28.35
C LEU A 282 4.25 8.39 27.79
N SER A 283 3.50 8.68 26.71
CA SER A 283 2.69 7.68 26.02
C SER A 283 3.54 6.58 25.36
N ILE A 284 4.87 6.74 25.29
CA ILE A 284 5.77 5.72 24.75
C ILE A 284 5.65 4.40 25.51
N PHE A 285 5.24 4.48 26.78
CA PHE A 285 5.02 3.32 27.62
C PHE A 285 3.78 2.52 27.22
N SER A 286 2.83 3.08 26.48
CA SER A 286 1.71 2.31 25.91
C SER A 286 2.23 1.23 24.96
N GLY A 287 3.29 1.54 24.21
CA GLY A 287 3.98 0.60 23.31
C GLY A 287 4.65 -0.57 24.01
N LEU A 288 4.67 -0.61 25.35
CA LEU A 288 5.17 -1.75 26.14
C LEU A 288 4.08 -2.79 26.45
N SER A 289 2.82 -2.54 26.09
CA SER A 289 1.69 -3.41 26.44
C SER A 289 1.19 -4.26 25.26
N ILE A 290 0.69 -5.46 25.59
CA ILE A 290 0.05 -6.41 24.68
C ILE A 290 -1.16 -5.74 23.98
N GLY A 291 -1.23 -5.81 22.66
CA GLY A 291 -2.37 -5.29 21.90
C GLY A 291 -2.49 -3.75 21.92
N SER A 292 -1.39 -3.03 22.13
CA SER A 292 -1.36 -1.56 22.05
C SER A 292 -1.67 -1.09 20.62
N GLY A 293 -2.63 -0.17 20.44
CA GLY A 293 -2.92 0.45 19.13
C GLY A 293 -1.87 1.46 18.71
N SER A 294 -1.67 1.63 17.40
CA SER A 294 -0.76 2.63 16.82
C SER A 294 -1.56 3.82 16.29
N ASP A 295 -1.61 4.90 17.08
CA ASP A 295 -2.40 6.11 16.78
C ASP A 295 -1.52 7.37 16.90
N HIS A 296 -2.02 8.52 16.44
CA HIS A 296 -1.30 9.78 16.55
C HIS A 296 -0.93 10.08 18.02
N GLY A 297 0.37 10.22 18.30
CA GLY A 297 0.88 10.41 19.66
C GLY A 297 1.05 9.13 20.47
N PHE A 298 0.69 7.95 19.95
CA PHE A 298 0.77 6.64 20.63
C PHE A 298 1.52 5.61 19.77
N PRO A 299 2.86 5.57 19.81
CA PRO A 299 3.64 4.58 19.08
C PRO A 299 3.48 3.18 19.67
N ALA A 300 3.20 2.19 18.81
CA ALA A 300 3.07 0.79 19.22
C ALA A 300 4.18 -0.10 18.64
N PHE A 301 5.14 -0.45 19.49
CA PHE A 301 6.32 -1.26 19.17
C PHE A 301 6.50 -2.46 20.11
N PHE A 302 5.42 -2.95 20.73
CA PHE A 302 5.48 -4.08 21.66
C PHE A 302 6.20 -5.27 21.02
N CYS A 303 7.28 -5.76 21.63
CA CYS A 303 8.09 -6.86 21.09
C CYS A 303 8.29 -7.98 22.13
N GLY A 304 7.41 -8.08 23.12
CA GLY A 304 7.47 -9.08 24.20
C GLY A 304 8.17 -8.57 25.47
N SER A 305 7.63 -8.97 26.62
CA SER A 305 8.12 -8.53 27.94
C SER A 305 9.55 -8.98 28.21
N LEU A 306 10.02 -10.08 27.60
CA LEU A 306 11.41 -10.53 27.71
C LEU A 306 12.40 -9.47 27.22
N VAL A 307 12.08 -8.79 26.12
CA VAL A 307 12.94 -7.77 25.52
C VAL A 307 12.99 -6.55 26.43
N PHE A 308 11.84 -6.05 26.89
CA PHE A 308 11.77 -4.87 27.76
C PHE A 308 12.43 -5.12 29.12
N LEU A 309 12.21 -6.31 29.70
CA LEU A 309 12.93 -6.74 30.90
C LEU A 309 14.44 -6.75 30.65
N GLY A 310 14.88 -7.25 29.49
CA GLY A 310 16.28 -7.23 29.06
C GLY A 310 16.86 -5.81 28.92
N VAL A 311 16.11 -4.87 28.35
CA VAL A 311 16.51 -3.45 28.23
C VAL A 311 16.72 -2.84 29.60
N VAL A 312 15.79 -3.02 30.55
CA VAL A 312 15.96 -2.46 31.89
C VAL A 312 17.09 -3.18 32.65
N LEU A 313 17.21 -4.51 32.49
CA LEU A 313 18.31 -5.30 33.04
C LEU A 313 19.68 -4.80 32.61
N PHE A 314 19.84 -4.33 31.37
CA PHE A 314 21.08 -3.71 30.89
C PHE A 314 21.51 -2.52 31.78
N PHE A 315 20.56 -1.70 32.24
CA PHE A 315 20.82 -0.54 33.10
C PHE A 315 21.02 -0.90 34.57
N VAL A 316 20.42 -1.98 35.08
CA VAL A 316 20.53 -2.34 36.52
C VAL A 316 21.61 -3.37 36.82
N LEU A 317 21.98 -4.24 35.87
CA LEU A 317 23.04 -5.22 36.07
C LEU A 317 24.40 -4.56 36.28
N LYS A 318 25.23 -5.18 37.13
CA LYS A 318 26.63 -4.77 37.33
C LYS A 318 27.47 -5.18 36.11
N GLY A 319 28.52 -4.41 35.83
CA GLY A 319 29.50 -4.72 34.76
C GLY A 319 29.59 -3.69 33.63
N HIS A 320 28.70 -2.69 33.61
CA HIS A 320 28.83 -1.49 32.78
C HIS A 320 29.09 -0.28 33.66
N SER A 321 29.93 0.64 33.19
CA SER A 321 30.17 1.91 33.89
C SER A 321 28.91 2.80 33.83
N LEU A 322 28.71 3.64 34.85
CA LEU A 322 27.59 4.59 34.87
C LEU A 322 27.60 5.51 33.64
N LYS A 323 28.79 5.97 33.21
CA LYS A 323 28.95 6.75 31.98
C LYS A 323 28.44 6.01 30.73
N TYR A 324 28.73 4.72 30.62
CA TYR A 324 28.25 3.89 29.50
C TYR A 324 26.73 3.73 29.54
N LYS A 325 26.16 3.55 30.73
CA LYS A 325 24.70 3.49 30.94
C LYS A 325 24.03 4.82 30.56
N ILE A 326 24.50 5.96 31.07
CA ILE A 326 23.95 7.28 30.75
C ILE A 326 23.96 7.52 29.24
N LYS A 327 25.08 7.26 28.55
CA LYS A 327 25.16 7.43 27.10
C LYS A 327 24.11 6.59 26.35
N ASN A 328 23.91 5.32 26.77
CA ASN A 328 22.88 4.46 26.16
C ASN A 328 21.46 4.91 26.51
N GLY A 329 21.23 5.46 27.70
CA GLY A 329 19.95 6.07 28.08
C GLY A 329 19.61 7.29 27.22
N VAL A 330 20.60 8.16 26.97
CA VAL A 330 20.46 9.29 26.03
C VAL A 330 20.18 8.80 24.61
N PHE A 331 20.86 7.73 24.17
CA PHE A 331 20.59 7.14 22.86
C PHE A 331 19.15 6.61 22.74
N LEU A 332 18.63 5.92 23.76
CA LEU A 332 17.23 5.49 23.80
C LEU A 332 16.26 6.66 23.78
N LEU A 333 16.58 7.77 24.46
CA LEU A 333 15.80 9.00 24.39
C LEU A 333 15.80 9.59 22.97
N LEU A 334 16.95 9.60 22.28
CA LEU A 334 17.01 10.05 20.88
C LEU A 334 16.19 9.17 19.95
N LEU A 335 16.16 7.85 20.18
CA LEU A 335 15.26 6.95 19.44
C LEU A 335 13.79 7.25 19.73
N ALA A 336 13.43 7.57 20.97
CA ALA A 336 12.08 7.99 21.33
C ALA A 336 11.68 9.27 20.59
N LEU A 337 12.57 10.25 20.48
CA LEU A 337 12.32 11.50 19.77
C LEU A 337 11.99 11.31 18.29
N LEU A 338 12.36 10.18 17.67
CA LEU A 338 11.95 9.86 16.30
C LEU A 338 10.43 9.76 16.14
N PHE A 339 9.67 9.51 17.21
CA PHE A 339 8.20 9.40 17.18
C PHE A 339 7.47 10.66 17.63
N TYR A 340 8.14 11.55 18.35
CA TYR A 340 7.48 12.70 18.97
C TYR A 340 7.97 14.02 18.42
N TYR A 341 9.24 14.15 18.06
CA TYR A 341 9.74 15.43 17.57
C TYR A 341 9.45 15.55 16.07
N TYR A 342 8.54 16.46 15.70
CA TYR A 342 7.98 16.55 14.35
C TYR A 342 9.05 16.60 13.25
N PRO A 343 10.15 17.36 13.35
CA PRO A 343 11.18 17.36 12.31
C PRO A 343 11.84 15.99 12.09
N LEU A 344 12.01 15.19 13.14
CA LEU A 344 12.55 13.83 13.03
C LEU A 344 11.51 12.86 12.50
N GLU A 345 10.26 12.95 12.97
CA GLU A 345 9.16 12.17 12.42
C GLU A 345 8.95 12.46 10.93
N PHE A 346 8.92 13.73 10.54
CA PHE A 346 8.79 14.19 9.16
C PHE A 346 9.91 13.61 8.29
N LEU A 347 11.16 13.66 8.77
CA LEU A 347 12.28 13.01 8.10
C LEU A 347 12.06 11.50 7.95
N MET A 348 11.66 10.83 9.03
CA MET A 348 11.41 9.38 9.04
C MET A 348 10.24 8.98 8.14
N ASN A 349 9.30 9.87 7.87
CA ASN A 349 8.19 9.66 6.92
C ASN A 349 8.56 9.99 5.46
N GLY A 350 9.83 10.26 5.16
CA GLY A 350 10.27 10.59 3.81
C GLY A 350 10.00 12.04 3.43
N MET A 351 10.02 12.94 4.43
CA MET A 351 9.80 14.39 4.30
C MET A 351 8.38 14.69 3.81
N ARG A 352 7.40 14.02 4.44
CA ARG A 352 5.97 14.16 4.16
C ARG A 352 5.16 14.15 5.43
N GLU A 353 4.09 14.95 5.42
CA GLU A 353 3.04 14.86 6.42
C GLU A 353 2.22 13.59 6.18
N VAL A 354 1.83 12.94 7.29
CA VAL A 354 1.16 11.65 7.28
C VAL A 354 -0.18 11.80 7.98
N PHE A 355 -1.24 11.33 7.31
CA PHE A 355 -2.61 11.39 7.81
C PHE A 355 -3.16 10.03 8.29
N SER A 356 -2.44 8.93 8.03
CA SER A 356 -2.85 7.57 8.40
C SER A 356 -1.65 6.67 8.67
N TYR A 357 -1.86 5.53 9.33
CA TYR A 357 -0.79 4.59 9.69
C TYR A 357 0.37 5.29 10.41
N PHE A 358 0.06 5.99 11.50
CA PHE A 358 1.05 6.70 12.31
C PHE A 358 2.15 5.74 12.76
N TYR A 359 3.39 6.23 12.71
CA TYR A 359 4.58 5.47 13.07
C TYR A 359 4.79 4.20 12.22
N ARG A 360 4.49 4.28 10.92
CA ARG A 360 4.77 3.25 9.89
C ARG A 360 6.24 2.78 9.80
N TYR A 361 7.17 3.37 10.54
CA TYR A 361 8.56 2.93 10.69
C TYR A 361 8.90 2.39 12.10
N ALA A 362 7.92 2.16 12.99
CA ALA A 362 8.18 1.85 14.40
C ALA A 362 9.06 0.62 14.65
N TYR A 363 9.11 -0.34 13.72
CA TYR A 363 9.99 -1.51 13.86
C TYR A 363 11.48 -1.18 13.96
N ILE A 364 11.93 -0.01 13.48
CA ILE A 364 13.37 0.32 13.40
C ILE A 364 14.06 0.40 14.76
N VAL A 365 13.30 0.67 15.84
CA VAL A 365 13.86 0.78 17.19
C VAL A 365 14.05 -0.60 17.85
N VAL A 366 13.27 -1.59 17.44
CA VAL A 366 13.25 -2.93 18.06
C VAL A 366 14.61 -3.62 18.01
N PRO A 367 15.39 -3.61 16.90
CA PRO A 367 16.74 -4.19 16.89
C PRO A 367 17.67 -3.66 17.98
N PHE A 368 17.55 -2.39 18.36
CA PHE A 368 18.35 -1.82 19.46
C PHE A 368 17.92 -2.40 20.81
N PHE A 369 16.61 -2.56 21.04
CA PHE A 369 16.11 -3.27 22.22
C PHE A 369 16.61 -4.71 22.27
N MET A 370 16.65 -5.41 21.13
CA MET A 370 17.20 -6.76 21.04
C MET A 370 18.68 -6.82 21.41
N ILE A 371 19.48 -5.82 20.97
CA ILE A 371 20.91 -5.71 21.31
C ILE A 371 21.10 -5.53 22.82
N TYR A 372 20.31 -4.66 23.46
CA TYR A 372 20.36 -4.46 24.91
C TYR A 372 19.93 -5.71 25.67
N ALA A 373 18.83 -6.34 25.26
CA ALA A 373 18.35 -7.57 25.87
C ALA A 373 19.37 -8.72 25.74
N ALA A 374 20.01 -8.87 24.58
CA ALA A 374 21.04 -9.88 24.39
C ALA A 374 22.27 -9.66 25.30
N ASP A 375 22.79 -8.43 25.40
CA ASP A 375 23.90 -8.12 26.31
C ASP A 375 23.52 -8.36 27.78
N ALA A 376 22.33 -7.95 28.19
CA ALA A 376 21.83 -8.18 29.55
C ALA A 376 21.70 -9.67 29.87
N LEU A 377 21.14 -10.48 28.97
CA LEU A 377 20.98 -11.93 29.17
C LEU A 377 22.32 -12.66 29.23
N ILE A 378 23.33 -12.23 28.45
CA ILE A 378 24.69 -12.76 28.56
C ILE A 378 25.28 -12.45 29.93
N ARG A 379 25.13 -11.22 30.42
CA ARG A 379 25.67 -10.78 31.72
C ARG A 379 24.95 -11.41 32.90
N LEU A 380 23.65 -11.65 32.77
CA LEU A 380 22.86 -12.31 33.81
C LEU A 380 23.44 -13.69 34.15
N LYS A 381 24.02 -14.40 33.16
CA LYS A 381 24.69 -15.69 33.35
C LYS A 381 25.75 -15.66 34.46
N THR A 382 26.43 -14.52 34.65
CA THR A 382 27.50 -14.37 35.64
C THR A 382 27.08 -13.54 36.86
N ALA A 383 25.82 -13.09 36.96
CA ALA A 383 25.36 -12.25 38.06
C ALA A 383 25.22 -13.03 39.38
N GLU A 384 25.93 -12.64 40.45
CA GLU A 384 25.91 -13.33 41.76
C GLU A 384 24.57 -13.21 42.49
N LYS A 385 23.97 -12.01 42.48
CA LYS A 385 22.69 -11.71 43.13
C LYS A 385 21.66 -11.30 42.08
N PRO A 386 21.12 -12.24 41.27
CA PRO A 386 20.25 -11.93 40.14
C PRO A 386 18.86 -11.45 40.56
N LEU A 387 18.41 -11.75 41.79
CA LEU A 387 17.06 -11.38 42.25
C LEU A 387 16.85 -9.86 42.26
N VAL A 388 17.77 -9.09 42.84
CA VAL A 388 17.67 -7.63 42.96
C VAL A 388 17.54 -6.91 41.62
N PRO A 389 18.41 -7.14 40.61
CA PRO A 389 18.25 -6.51 39.30
C PRO A 389 17.00 -7.02 38.56
N LEU A 390 16.60 -8.28 38.73
CA LEU A 390 15.36 -8.80 38.12
C LEU A 390 14.11 -8.13 38.71
N THR A 391 14.03 -7.98 40.03
CA THR A 391 12.89 -7.32 40.67
C THR A 391 12.87 -5.82 40.37
N ALA A 392 14.03 -5.15 40.34
CA ALA A 392 14.12 -3.75 39.94
C ALA A 392 13.67 -3.54 38.49
N ALA A 393 14.08 -4.42 37.57
CA ALA A 393 13.68 -4.34 36.17
C ALA A 393 12.19 -4.60 35.97
N ALA A 394 11.64 -5.59 36.68
CA ALA A 394 10.20 -5.87 36.66
C ALA A 394 9.39 -4.72 37.26
N ALA A 395 9.79 -4.20 38.43
CA ALA A 395 9.10 -3.10 39.10
C ALA A 395 9.11 -1.81 38.27
N PHE A 396 10.24 -1.48 37.63
CA PHE A 396 10.33 -0.31 36.75
C PHE A 396 9.39 -0.44 35.55
N THR A 397 9.40 -1.59 34.87
CA THR A 397 8.56 -1.80 33.68
C THR A 397 7.07 -1.81 34.04
N ALA A 398 6.70 -2.46 35.14
CA ALA A 398 5.33 -2.43 35.67
C ALA A 398 4.91 -1.01 36.08
N GLY A 399 5.78 -0.25 36.76
CA GLY A 399 5.52 1.13 37.13
C GLY A 399 5.32 2.04 35.91
N ALA A 400 6.11 1.84 34.85
CA ALA A 400 5.95 2.58 33.59
C ALA A 400 4.60 2.30 32.92
N LEU A 401 4.15 1.04 32.91
CA LEU A 401 2.84 0.64 32.39
C LEU A 401 1.69 1.24 33.21
N LEU A 402 1.79 1.25 34.54
CA LEU A 402 0.79 1.85 35.41
C LEU A 402 0.75 3.37 35.27
N LEU A 403 1.91 4.00 35.09
CA LEU A 403 2.00 5.44 34.82
C LEU A 403 1.33 5.80 33.49
N ASP A 404 1.57 5.03 32.43
CA ASP A 404 0.86 5.20 31.15
C ASP A 404 -0.65 5.09 31.33
N GLN A 405 -1.10 4.04 32.01
CA GLN A 405 -2.53 3.81 32.26
C GLN A 405 -3.16 4.98 33.03
N TYR A 406 -2.43 5.56 34.00
CA TYR A 406 -2.87 6.72 34.75
C TYR A 406 -2.95 7.99 33.89
N ILE A 407 -1.95 8.23 33.04
CA ILE A 407 -1.90 9.42 32.17
C ILE A 407 -2.96 9.37 31.06
N THR A 408 -3.19 8.19 30.50
CA THR A 408 -4.00 8.02 29.28
C THR A 408 -5.46 7.67 29.56
N GLY A 409 -5.79 7.20 30.76
CA GLY A 409 -7.18 6.95 31.18
C GLY A 409 -7.94 5.88 30.38
N ALA A 410 -7.27 5.11 29.54
CA ALA A 410 -7.92 4.18 28.61
C ALA A 410 -8.42 2.92 29.32
N ALA A 411 -9.66 2.93 29.83
CA ALA A 411 -10.28 1.83 30.57
C ALA A 411 -10.25 0.48 29.81
N GLY A 412 -10.34 0.51 28.47
CA GLY A 412 -10.28 -0.69 27.61
C GLY A 412 -8.92 -1.41 27.59
N ARG A 413 -7.86 -0.82 28.15
CA ARG A 413 -6.50 -1.39 28.13
C ARG A 413 -6.08 -2.10 29.42
N LEU A 414 -6.88 -2.04 30.48
CA LEU A 414 -6.52 -2.59 31.79
C LEU A 414 -6.16 -4.08 31.73
N PHE A 415 -6.94 -4.90 31.01
CA PHE A 415 -6.64 -6.32 30.83
C PHE A 415 -5.27 -6.53 30.19
N SER A 416 -4.96 -5.79 29.13
CA SER A 416 -3.67 -5.87 28.42
C SER A 416 -2.51 -5.47 29.33
N VAL A 417 -2.66 -4.40 30.12
CA VAL A 417 -1.64 -3.95 31.07
C VAL A 417 -1.38 -5.02 32.13
N TYR A 418 -2.42 -5.54 32.77
CA TYR A 418 -2.27 -6.57 33.81
C TYR A 418 -1.72 -7.90 33.26
N ALA A 419 -2.16 -8.30 32.06
CA ALA A 419 -1.62 -9.49 31.39
C ALA A 419 -0.12 -9.31 31.09
N THR A 420 0.29 -8.15 30.58
CA THR A 420 1.70 -7.81 30.34
C THR A 420 2.50 -7.87 31.64
N MET A 421 1.99 -7.29 32.73
CA MET A 421 2.63 -7.35 34.05
C MET A 421 2.75 -8.80 34.57
N ALA A 422 1.74 -9.64 34.36
CA ALA A 422 1.80 -11.05 34.76
C ALA A 422 2.89 -11.82 33.99
N PHE A 423 2.99 -11.62 32.66
CA PHE A 423 4.07 -12.20 31.86
C PHE A 423 5.45 -11.68 32.26
N LEU A 424 5.57 -10.39 32.52
CA LEU A 424 6.81 -9.77 33.02
C LEU A 424 7.29 -10.43 34.32
N LEU A 425 6.40 -10.61 35.30
CA LEU A 425 6.72 -11.27 36.58
C LEU A 425 7.09 -12.74 36.37
N LEU A 426 6.34 -13.47 35.54
CA LEU A 426 6.62 -14.85 35.19
C LEU A 426 8.01 -15.00 34.54
N LEU A 427 8.32 -14.16 33.56
CA LEU A 427 9.61 -14.18 32.85
C LEU A 427 10.77 -13.81 33.78
N ALA A 428 10.59 -12.84 34.68
CA ALA A 428 11.57 -12.50 35.70
C ALA A 428 11.84 -13.69 36.65
N ALA A 429 10.79 -14.39 37.09
CA ALA A 429 10.91 -15.60 37.91
C ALA A 429 11.62 -16.74 37.16
N LEU A 430 11.27 -16.97 35.89
CA LEU A 430 11.92 -17.98 35.05
C LEU A 430 13.40 -17.66 34.81
N LEU A 431 13.76 -16.39 34.58
CA LEU A 431 15.16 -15.95 34.47
C LEU A 431 15.93 -16.14 35.79
N TYR A 432 15.30 -15.85 36.93
CA TYR A 432 15.89 -16.08 38.25
C TYR A 432 16.20 -17.56 38.45
N HIS A 433 15.24 -18.44 38.19
CA HIS A 433 15.42 -19.89 38.33
C HIS A 433 16.41 -20.45 37.30
N TRP A 434 16.36 -19.98 36.05
CA TRP A 434 17.34 -20.30 35.02
C TRP A 434 18.76 -20.00 35.49
N ARG A 435 18.99 -18.82 36.09
CA ARG A 435 20.31 -18.43 36.60
C ARG A 435 20.71 -19.17 37.87
N CYS A 436 19.84 -19.28 38.87
CA CYS A 436 20.19 -19.84 40.18
C CYS A 436 20.28 -21.36 40.15
N ARG A 437 19.29 -22.04 39.56
CA ARG A 437 19.28 -23.51 39.44
C ARG A 437 20.15 -23.99 38.29
N GLY A 438 20.32 -23.18 37.24
CA GLY A 438 21.13 -23.52 36.08
C GLY A 438 22.63 -23.56 36.34
N VAL A 439 23.12 -22.77 37.32
CA VAL A 439 24.52 -22.88 37.78
C VAL A 439 24.78 -24.22 38.46
N ALA A 440 23.80 -24.75 39.20
CA ALA A 440 23.92 -26.06 39.85
C ALA A 440 23.67 -27.24 38.90
N ASN A 441 22.80 -27.09 37.90
CA ASN A 441 22.41 -28.16 36.98
C ASN A 441 22.06 -27.65 35.57
N SER A 442 22.83 -28.08 34.56
CA SER A 442 22.63 -27.69 33.16
C SER A 442 21.29 -28.18 32.59
N ARG A 443 20.72 -29.28 33.09
CA ARG A 443 19.38 -29.74 32.71
C ARG A 443 18.30 -28.80 33.22
N CYS A 444 18.45 -28.29 34.44
CA CYS A 444 17.54 -27.26 34.97
C CYS A 444 17.65 -25.96 34.15
N ALA A 445 18.87 -25.54 33.77
CA ALA A 445 19.07 -24.39 32.88
C ALA A 445 18.33 -24.57 31.54
N ALA A 446 18.43 -25.76 30.94
CA ALA A 446 17.72 -26.07 29.70
C ALA A 446 16.20 -26.02 29.89
N ALA A 447 15.67 -26.67 30.94
CA ALA A 447 14.24 -26.71 31.24
C ALA A 447 13.65 -25.30 31.48
N PHE A 448 14.25 -24.49 32.36
CA PHE A 448 13.79 -23.12 32.61
C PHE A 448 13.94 -22.23 31.38
N GLY A 449 14.97 -22.44 30.55
CA GLY A 449 15.10 -21.76 29.26
C GLY A 449 13.95 -22.10 28.31
N ILE A 450 13.57 -23.37 28.20
CA ILE A 450 12.44 -23.82 27.38
C ILE A 450 11.12 -23.25 27.90
N PHE A 451 10.88 -23.29 29.22
CA PHE A 451 9.68 -22.69 29.80
C PHE A 451 9.61 -21.18 29.57
N LEU A 452 10.74 -20.48 29.65
CA LEU A 452 10.81 -19.06 29.33
C LEU A 452 10.49 -18.78 27.86
N MET A 453 11.04 -19.59 26.95
CA MET A 453 10.71 -19.49 25.53
C MET A 453 9.21 -19.75 25.29
N GLY A 454 8.64 -20.78 25.93
CA GLY A 454 7.21 -21.09 25.86
C GLY A 454 6.33 -19.95 26.38
N ALA A 455 6.69 -19.36 27.54
CA ALA A 455 5.99 -18.21 28.10
C ALA A 455 6.06 -16.98 27.18
N SER A 456 7.23 -16.72 26.58
CA SER A 456 7.40 -15.62 25.61
C SER A 456 6.58 -15.87 24.34
N CYS A 457 6.54 -17.10 23.84
CA CYS A 457 5.73 -17.46 22.67
C CYS A 457 4.22 -17.33 22.96
N LEU A 458 3.77 -17.73 24.15
CA LEU A 458 2.39 -17.57 24.57
C LEU A 458 2.00 -16.09 24.68
N GLU A 459 2.87 -15.25 25.24
CA GLU A 459 2.67 -13.80 25.30
C GLU A 459 2.50 -13.20 23.90
N LEU A 460 3.39 -13.56 22.96
CA LEU A 460 3.35 -13.10 21.58
C LEU A 460 2.10 -13.60 20.84
N LEU A 461 1.63 -14.82 21.12
CA LEU A 461 0.38 -15.35 20.57
C LEU A 461 -0.84 -14.56 21.08
N ILE A 462 -0.87 -14.22 22.38
CA ILE A 462 -1.93 -13.38 22.94
C ILE A 462 -1.89 -11.98 22.35
N ASN A 463 -0.69 -11.41 22.15
CA ASN A 463 -0.52 -10.15 21.44
C ASN A 463 -1.08 -10.22 20.03
N ASN A 464 -0.75 -11.26 19.28
CA ASN A 464 -1.25 -11.46 17.92
C ASN A 464 -2.80 -11.49 17.88
N VAL A 465 -3.42 -12.24 18.81
CA VAL A 465 -4.88 -12.27 18.95
C VAL A 465 -5.45 -10.88 19.25
N LYS A 466 -4.86 -10.12 20.18
CA LYS A 466 -5.37 -8.81 20.57
C LYS A 466 -5.24 -7.75 19.48
N VAL A 467 -4.10 -7.74 18.77
CA VAL A 467 -3.87 -6.81 17.66
C VAL A 467 -4.85 -7.10 16.52
N ASN A 468 -5.02 -8.37 16.13
CA ASN A 468 -5.97 -8.72 15.09
C ASN A 468 -7.43 -8.52 15.50
N GLN A 469 -7.79 -8.70 16.78
CA GLN A 469 -9.13 -8.33 17.26
C GLN A 469 -9.37 -6.82 17.14
N HIS A 470 -8.38 -5.99 17.45
CA HIS A 470 -8.48 -4.55 17.27
C HIS A 470 -8.64 -4.17 15.79
N LEU A 471 -7.85 -4.79 14.90
CA LEU A 471 -7.98 -4.59 13.46
C LEU A 471 -9.35 -5.03 12.94
N LEU A 472 -9.82 -6.23 13.33
CA LEU A 472 -11.09 -6.78 12.87
C LEU A 472 -12.28 -5.92 13.29
N ASN A 473 -12.30 -5.48 14.55
CA ASN A 473 -13.40 -4.69 15.09
C ASN A 473 -13.43 -3.26 14.55
N GLY A 474 -12.29 -2.73 14.09
CA GLY A 474 -12.17 -1.35 13.63
C GLY A 474 -12.24 -1.17 12.11
N TYR A 475 -11.86 -2.19 11.31
CA TYR A 475 -11.48 -1.94 9.92
C TYR A 475 -11.86 -3.03 8.89
N THR A 476 -12.57 -4.09 9.28
CA THR A 476 -12.97 -5.12 8.31
C THR A 476 -14.24 -4.70 7.57
N LEU A 477 -14.16 -4.63 6.25
CA LEU A 477 -15.31 -4.38 5.38
C LEU A 477 -15.88 -5.71 4.85
N CYS A 478 -15.01 -6.63 4.39
CA CYS A 478 -15.40 -7.99 4.01
C CYS A 478 -14.71 -9.04 4.91
N ALA A 479 -15.47 -9.64 5.82
CA ALA A 479 -14.94 -10.64 6.75
C ALA A 479 -15.08 -12.09 6.26
N ASP A 480 -15.92 -12.33 5.25
CA ASP A 480 -16.36 -13.66 4.81
C ASP A 480 -15.64 -14.12 3.55
N VAL A 481 -14.70 -15.06 3.73
CA VAL A 481 -13.85 -15.58 2.65
C VAL A 481 -14.64 -16.47 1.67
N SER A 482 -15.72 -17.10 2.10
CA SER A 482 -16.58 -17.93 1.25
C SER A 482 -17.40 -17.04 0.31
N ALA A 483 -18.01 -15.98 0.85
CA ALA A 483 -18.72 -14.99 0.04
C ALA A 483 -17.80 -14.32 -0.99
N TYR A 484 -16.55 -14.00 -0.60
CA TYR A 484 -15.55 -13.52 -1.55
C TYR A 484 -15.26 -14.53 -2.66
N SER A 485 -15.10 -15.81 -2.32
CA SER A 485 -14.80 -16.88 -3.29
C SER A 485 -15.94 -17.06 -4.30
N GLU A 486 -17.19 -17.02 -3.83
CA GLU A 486 -18.40 -17.06 -4.66
C GLU A 486 -18.47 -15.84 -5.58
N TYR A 487 -18.26 -14.64 -5.02
CA TYR A 487 -18.23 -13.40 -5.78
C TYR A 487 -17.21 -13.44 -6.92
N VAL A 488 -16.00 -13.90 -6.62
CA VAL A 488 -14.91 -14.03 -7.61
C VAL A 488 -15.28 -15.01 -8.71
N ALA A 489 -15.89 -16.15 -8.37
CA ALA A 489 -16.28 -17.16 -9.36
C ALA A 489 -17.36 -16.60 -10.31
N GLU A 490 -18.40 -15.97 -9.76
CA GLU A 490 -19.48 -15.36 -10.52
C GLU A 490 -19.01 -14.19 -11.39
N GLN A 491 -18.20 -13.28 -10.83
CA GLN A 491 -17.66 -12.13 -11.56
C GLN A 491 -16.75 -12.60 -12.71
N THR A 492 -15.90 -13.59 -12.46
CA THR A 492 -15.01 -14.15 -13.49
C THR A 492 -15.82 -14.77 -14.63
N ALA A 493 -16.89 -15.50 -14.32
CA ALA A 493 -17.76 -16.11 -15.33
C ALA A 493 -18.49 -15.05 -16.18
N GLN A 494 -19.03 -14.00 -15.56
CA GLN A 494 -19.74 -12.93 -16.26
C GLN A 494 -18.81 -12.15 -17.21
N ILE A 495 -17.60 -11.79 -16.74
CA ILE A 495 -16.61 -11.10 -17.57
C ILE A 495 -16.11 -12.00 -18.71
N ALA A 496 -15.92 -13.30 -18.46
CA ALA A 496 -15.52 -14.25 -19.51
C ALA A 496 -16.61 -14.39 -20.59
N ALA A 497 -17.88 -14.43 -20.21
CA ALA A 497 -19.00 -14.47 -21.15
C ALA A 497 -19.04 -13.21 -22.05
N LEU A 498 -18.78 -12.03 -21.47
CA LEU A 498 -18.72 -10.78 -22.24
C LEU A 498 -17.56 -10.76 -23.24
N LYS A 499 -16.34 -11.11 -22.79
CA LYS A 499 -15.16 -11.19 -23.67
C LYS A 499 -15.31 -12.21 -24.80
N ALA A 500 -16.10 -13.26 -24.58
CA ALA A 500 -16.39 -14.25 -25.62
C ALA A 500 -17.39 -13.74 -26.66
N ALA A 501 -18.31 -12.85 -26.26
CA ALA A 501 -19.34 -12.31 -27.14
C ALA A 501 -18.91 -11.06 -27.91
N ASP A 502 -18.01 -10.25 -27.33
CA ASP A 502 -17.46 -9.05 -27.96
C ASP A 502 -15.93 -9.06 -27.86
N SER A 503 -15.28 -9.02 -29.02
CA SER A 503 -13.80 -9.00 -29.14
C SER A 503 -13.25 -7.61 -29.46
N SER A 504 -14.13 -6.61 -29.62
CA SER A 504 -13.73 -5.23 -29.86
C SER A 504 -13.11 -4.60 -28.60
N PHE A 505 -12.44 -3.46 -28.76
CA PHE A 505 -12.05 -2.66 -27.61
C PHE A 505 -13.28 -1.94 -27.05
N TYR A 506 -13.60 -2.21 -25.79
CA TYR A 506 -14.66 -1.54 -25.04
C TYR A 506 -14.26 -1.43 -23.57
N ARG A 507 -14.93 -0.54 -22.83
CA ARG A 507 -14.84 -0.48 -21.37
C ARG A 507 -16.07 -1.03 -20.68
N ILE A 508 -15.85 -1.53 -19.46
CA ILE A 508 -16.89 -1.96 -18.53
C ILE A 508 -16.88 -1.03 -17.32
N SER A 509 -18.06 -0.65 -16.87
CA SER A 509 -18.28 -0.01 -15.57
C SER A 509 -19.29 -0.83 -14.75
N GLN A 510 -19.33 -0.64 -13.43
CA GLN A 510 -20.24 -1.38 -12.56
C GLN A 510 -20.76 -0.53 -11.41
N THR A 511 -22.05 -0.63 -11.09
CA THR A 511 -22.69 0.23 -10.07
C THR A 511 -22.37 -0.21 -8.66
N THR A 512 -22.11 -1.50 -8.47
CA THR A 512 -21.70 -2.08 -7.18
C THR A 512 -20.52 -3.04 -7.33
N PRO A 513 -19.39 -2.79 -6.62
CA PRO A 513 -18.28 -3.74 -6.52
C PRO A 513 -18.58 -4.80 -5.45
N ARG A 514 -17.61 -5.63 -5.07
CA ARG A 514 -17.78 -6.69 -4.04
C ARG A 514 -18.34 -6.22 -2.71
N TYR A 515 -18.19 -4.94 -2.37
CA TYR A 515 -18.78 -4.36 -1.17
C TYR A 515 -19.12 -2.89 -1.37
N MET A 516 -20.32 -2.50 -0.93
CA MET A 516 -20.81 -1.13 -0.84
C MET A 516 -21.27 -0.89 0.59
N GLY A 517 -20.82 0.18 1.22
CA GLY A 517 -21.24 0.54 2.57
C GLY A 517 -22.72 0.94 2.63
N THR A 518 -23.33 0.87 3.80
CA THR A 518 -24.72 1.34 4.03
C THR A 518 -24.89 2.85 3.84
N ASP A 519 -23.77 3.57 3.76
CA ASP A 519 -23.64 4.99 3.46
C ASP A 519 -23.53 5.29 1.95
N GLY A 520 -23.61 4.27 1.08
CA GLY A 520 -23.51 4.43 -0.38
C GLY A 520 -22.09 4.68 -0.88
N ARG A 521 -21.06 4.39 -0.08
CA ARG A 521 -19.64 4.60 -0.43
C ARG A 521 -18.88 3.28 -0.52
N THR A 522 -17.79 3.28 -1.29
CA THR A 522 -16.91 2.13 -1.44
C THR A 522 -15.48 2.56 -1.76
N ALA A 523 -14.52 1.67 -1.47
CA ALA A 523 -13.11 1.81 -1.84
C ALA A 523 -12.65 0.72 -2.83
N PHE A 524 -13.56 -0.14 -3.28
CA PHE A 524 -13.26 -1.33 -4.08
C PHE A 524 -13.21 -1.02 -5.59
N TYR A 525 -12.20 -0.26 -6.01
CA TYR A 525 -12.09 0.29 -7.38
C TYR A 525 -11.13 -0.46 -8.32
N ASN A 526 -10.47 -1.53 -7.85
CA ASN A 526 -9.43 -2.26 -8.60
C ASN A 526 -9.92 -3.58 -9.21
N GLU A 527 -11.22 -3.83 -9.23
CA GLU A 527 -11.81 -4.99 -9.91
C GLU A 527 -11.48 -5.10 -11.40
N PRO A 528 -11.34 -4.00 -12.18
CA PRO A 528 -10.86 -4.10 -13.56
C PRO A 528 -9.53 -4.88 -13.68
N MET A 529 -8.58 -4.61 -12.77
CA MET A 529 -7.31 -5.34 -12.70
C MET A 529 -7.49 -6.78 -12.24
N SER A 530 -8.42 -7.03 -11.31
CA SER A 530 -8.68 -8.33 -10.70
C SER A 530 -9.31 -9.36 -11.65
N TYR A 531 -10.09 -8.88 -12.61
CA TYR A 531 -10.84 -9.70 -13.59
C TYR A 531 -10.39 -9.44 -15.05
N GLY A 532 -9.39 -8.57 -15.23
CA GLY A 532 -8.72 -8.32 -16.50
C GLY A 532 -9.59 -7.65 -17.55
N TYR A 533 -10.55 -6.81 -17.17
CA TYR A 533 -11.37 -6.03 -18.12
C TYR A 533 -10.93 -4.57 -18.14
N HIS A 534 -11.24 -3.86 -19.23
CA HIS A 534 -10.90 -2.45 -19.34
C HIS A 534 -11.91 -1.61 -18.54
N GLY A 535 -11.43 -0.94 -17.50
CA GLY A 535 -12.27 -0.17 -16.58
C GLY A 535 -12.12 1.33 -16.75
N ILE A 536 -12.76 2.06 -15.81
CA ILE A 536 -12.60 3.51 -15.60
C ILE A 536 -12.44 3.88 -14.13
N THR A 537 -12.33 2.87 -13.25
CA THR A 537 -12.11 3.03 -11.81
C THR A 537 -10.70 2.59 -11.45
N HIS A 538 -10.11 3.24 -10.45
CA HIS A 538 -8.83 2.81 -9.92
C HIS A 538 -8.60 3.35 -8.52
N TYR A 539 -7.89 2.58 -7.70
CA TYR A 539 -7.38 3.07 -6.43
C TYR A 539 -5.93 2.62 -6.23
N SER A 540 -4.99 3.56 -6.31
CA SER A 540 -3.58 3.32 -6.01
C SER A 540 -2.90 4.59 -5.50
N SER A 541 -1.77 4.42 -4.81
CA SER A 541 -0.88 5.53 -4.46
C SER A 541 -0.05 6.06 -5.65
N THR A 542 -0.14 5.42 -6.83
CA THR A 542 0.64 5.77 -8.03
C THR A 542 -0.24 6.20 -9.22
N ASN A 543 -1.39 6.82 -8.98
CA ASN A 543 -2.37 7.17 -10.01
C ASN A 543 -1.86 8.25 -11.00
N ASP A 544 -2.32 8.19 -12.26
CA ASP A 544 -2.05 9.20 -13.28
C ASP A 544 -2.89 10.47 -13.03
N ILE A 545 -2.22 11.63 -12.96
CA ILE A 545 -2.87 12.90 -12.62
C ILE A 545 -3.77 13.40 -13.75
N LEU A 546 -3.41 13.21 -15.03
CA LEU A 546 -4.19 13.73 -16.16
C LEU A 546 -5.54 13.00 -16.24
N ALA A 547 -5.50 11.68 -16.17
CA ALA A 547 -6.70 10.86 -16.15
C ALA A 547 -7.55 11.15 -14.90
N ALA A 548 -6.94 11.34 -13.72
CA ALA A 548 -7.68 11.68 -12.51
C ALA A 548 -8.37 13.06 -12.61
N GLN A 549 -7.67 14.06 -13.14
CA GLN A 549 -8.23 15.39 -13.37
C GLN A 549 -9.38 15.36 -14.37
N MET A 550 -9.27 14.57 -15.44
CA MET A 550 -10.37 14.35 -16.38
C MET A 550 -11.60 13.81 -15.64
N MET A 551 -11.45 12.76 -14.82
CA MET A 551 -12.58 12.19 -14.06
C MET A 551 -13.23 13.19 -13.09
N ILE A 552 -12.45 14.08 -12.47
CA ILE A 552 -13.00 15.17 -11.65
C ILE A 552 -13.84 16.14 -12.50
N ARG A 553 -13.30 16.57 -13.63
CA ARG A 553 -13.96 17.52 -14.55
C ARG A 553 -15.23 16.93 -15.19
N LEU A 554 -15.27 15.61 -15.37
CA LEU A 554 -16.46 14.87 -15.83
C LEU A 554 -17.54 14.70 -14.74
N GLY A 555 -17.25 15.11 -13.51
CA GLY A 555 -18.21 15.03 -12.40
C GLY A 555 -18.21 13.69 -11.66
N TYR A 556 -17.25 12.79 -11.90
CA TYR A 556 -17.20 11.52 -11.17
C TYR A 556 -16.63 11.69 -9.75
N SER A 557 -15.47 12.33 -9.61
CA SER A 557 -14.74 12.35 -8.34
C SER A 557 -14.39 13.76 -7.86
N THR A 558 -14.14 13.89 -6.56
CA THR A 558 -13.61 15.10 -5.91
C THR A 558 -12.13 14.97 -5.55
N VAL A 559 -11.53 13.78 -5.71
CA VAL A 559 -10.15 13.48 -5.29
C VAL A 559 -9.35 12.85 -6.43
N MET A 560 -8.09 13.24 -6.58
CA MET A 560 -7.23 12.74 -7.67
C MET A 560 -6.67 11.34 -7.39
N GLU A 561 -6.53 10.99 -6.11
CA GLU A 561 -5.90 9.75 -5.66
C GLU A 561 -6.78 8.52 -5.88
N MET A 562 -8.09 8.73 -5.93
CA MET A 562 -9.12 7.71 -5.94
C MET A 562 -10.27 8.23 -6.81
N PRO A 563 -10.18 8.16 -8.14
CA PRO A 563 -11.28 8.57 -9.02
C PRO A 563 -12.52 7.71 -8.74
N VAL A 564 -13.32 8.19 -7.78
CA VAL A 564 -14.60 7.63 -7.35
C VAL A 564 -15.57 7.68 -8.51
N ASN A 565 -16.22 6.56 -8.78
CA ASN A 565 -17.26 6.46 -9.79
C ASN A 565 -18.20 5.33 -9.38
N ASN A 566 -19.14 5.64 -8.49
CA ASN A 566 -20.24 4.75 -8.10
C ASN A 566 -21.56 5.16 -8.78
N THR A 567 -21.66 6.42 -9.22
CA THR A 567 -22.80 6.95 -9.97
C THR A 567 -22.54 6.88 -11.48
N ARG A 568 -23.56 6.60 -12.29
CA ARG A 568 -23.44 6.58 -13.75
C ARG A 568 -23.82 7.92 -14.36
N ILE A 569 -22.85 8.56 -15.00
CA ILE A 569 -23.03 9.80 -15.78
C ILE A 569 -22.97 9.38 -17.25
N LEU A 570 -24.13 9.12 -17.88
CA LEU A 570 -24.16 8.39 -19.16
C LEU A 570 -23.41 9.10 -20.30
N SER A 571 -23.39 10.42 -20.31
CA SER A 571 -22.59 11.24 -21.23
C SER A 571 -21.08 11.06 -21.04
N SER A 572 -20.63 10.91 -19.79
CA SER A 572 -19.22 10.63 -19.48
C SER A 572 -18.86 9.18 -19.78
N ASP A 573 -19.75 8.24 -19.44
CA ASP A 573 -19.63 6.83 -19.82
C ASP A 573 -19.55 6.68 -21.35
N ALA A 574 -20.39 7.41 -22.08
CA ALA A 574 -20.38 7.47 -23.54
C ALA A 574 -19.02 7.93 -24.09
N MET A 575 -18.51 9.07 -23.60
CA MET A 575 -17.26 9.64 -24.05
C MET A 575 -16.03 8.78 -23.75
N LEU A 576 -16.06 8.03 -22.64
CA LEU A 576 -15.00 7.09 -22.25
C LEU A 576 -15.14 5.71 -22.92
N GLY A 577 -16.15 5.50 -23.77
CA GLY A 577 -16.40 4.23 -24.47
C GLY A 577 -16.81 3.09 -23.54
N VAL A 578 -17.52 3.41 -22.46
CA VAL A 578 -18.13 2.43 -21.56
C VAL A 578 -19.34 1.83 -22.27
N LYS A 579 -19.12 0.69 -22.91
CA LYS A 579 -20.12 -0.02 -23.70
C LYS A 579 -21.00 -0.91 -22.86
N TYR A 580 -20.45 -1.51 -21.81
CA TYR A 580 -21.18 -2.41 -20.92
C TYR A 580 -21.19 -1.89 -19.48
N ILE A 581 -22.36 -1.89 -18.87
CA ILE A 581 -22.56 -1.48 -17.49
C ILE A 581 -23.15 -2.67 -16.72
N LEU A 582 -22.46 -3.10 -15.66
CA LEU A 582 -22.95 -4.14 -14.76
C LEU A 582 -23.76 -3.47 -13.65
N SER A 583 -25.06 -3.77 -13.56
CA SER A 583 -25.94 -3.11 -12.59
C SER A 583 -26.97 -4.05 -11.99
N GLU A 584 -27.25 -3.87 -10.70
CA GLU A 584 -28.33 -4.56 -9.98
C GLU A 584 -29.72 -4.04 -10.37
N GLN A 585 -29.80 -2.77 -10.77
CA GLN A 585 -31.04 -2.09 -11.15
C GLN A 585 -31.02 -1.64 -12.62
N PRO A 586 -32.18 -1.57 -13.28
CA PRO A 586 -32.30 -0.92 -14.58
C PRO A 586 -31.84 0.54 -14.53
N ILE A 587 -31.15 0.99 -15.58
CA ILE A 587 -30.74 2.38 -15.74
C ILE A 587 -31.41 2.93 -16.99
N ALA A 588 -32.04 4.09 -16.87
CA ALA A 588 -32.73 4.74 -17.99
C ALA A 588 -31.78 4.92 -19.18
N GLY A 589 -32.27 4.63 -20.39
CA GLY A 589 -31.50 4.72 -21.63
C GLY A 589 -30.60 3.52 -21.93
N LEU A 590 -30.38 2.58 -21.00
CA LEU A 590 -29.58 1.37 -21.26
C LEU A 590 -30.45 0.18 -21.64
N GLN A 591 -29.91 -0.71 -22.48
CA GLN A 591 -30.57 -1.94 -22.90
C GLN A 591 -30.06 -3.14 -22.12
N LYS A 592 -30.92 -3.83 -21.38
CA LYS A 592 -30.55 -5.10 -20.71
C LYS A 592 -30.27 -6.19 -21.75
N LEU A 593 -29.15 -6.89 -21.61
CA LEU A 593 -28.78 -8.01 -22.47
C LEU A 593 -29.26 -9.34 -21.87
N GLU A 594 -30.45 -9.78 -22.27
CA GLU A 594 -31.06 -11.03 -21.77
C GLU A 594 -30.25 -12.30 -22.13
N SER A 595 -29.36 -12.22 -23.12
CA SER A 595 -28.46 -13.32 -23.48
C SER A 595 -27.28 -13.48 -22.51
N MET A 596 -27.03 -12.52 -21.62
CA MET A 596 -25.91 -12.53 -20.68
C MET A 596 -26.35 -13.03 -19.30
N PRO A 597 -25.51 -13.80 -18.58
CA PRO A 597 -25.84 -14.25 -17.25
C PRO A 597 -25.93 -13.08 -16.27
N GLN A 598 -26.91 -13.14 -15.37
CA GLN A 598 -26.90 -12.35 -14.14
C GLN A 598 -25.94 -12.99 -13.14
N SER A 599 -25.07 -12.20 -12.54
CA SER A 599 -24.03 -12.67 -11.61
C SER A 599 -23.77 -11.59 -10.57
N ASN A 600 -23.55 -11.97 -9.31
CA ASN A 600 -23.40 -11.06 -8.17
C ASN A 600 -24.55 -10.05 -8.06
N GLY A 601 -25.78 -10.48 -8.33
CA GLY A 601 -26.96 -9.61 -8.39
C GLY A 601 -27.02 -8.69 -9.63
N LYS A 602 -25.94 -8.58 -10.41
CA LYS A 602 -25.80 -7.63 -11.53
C LYS A 602 -26.19 -8.25 -12.87
N SER A 603 -27.07 -7.57 -13.59
CA SER A 603 -27.32 -7.81 -15.02
C SER A 603 -26.34 -7.01 -15.87
N VAL A 604 -26.11 -7.46 -17.11
CA VAL A 604 -25.32 -6.70 -18.09
C VAL A 604 -26.25 -5.80 -18.91
N TYR A 605 -25.94 -4.51 -18.93
CA TYR A 605 -26.61 -3.52 -19.77
C TYR A 605 -25.67 -3.02 -20.86
N LEU A 606 -26.19 -2.91 -22.08
CA LEU A 606 -25.56 -2.26 -23.22
C LEU A 606 -25.85 -0.76 -23.16
N ASN A 607 -24.80 0.05 -23.26
CA ASN A 607 -24.88 1.49 -23.45
C ASN A 607 -24.91 1.82 -24.95
N PRO A 608 -26.06 2.22 -25.52
CA PRO A 608 -26.16 2.55 -26.94
C PRO A 608 -25.43 3.85 -27.29
N PHE A 609 -25.12 4.68 -26.29
CA PHE A 609 -24.44 5.97 -26.45
C PHE A 609 -22.91 5.85 -26.46
N ALA A 610 -22.36 4.66 -26.20
CA ALA A 610 -20.92 4.46 -26.13
C ALA A 610 -20.21 4.87 -27.42
N LEU A 611 -19.27 5.82 -27.31
CA LEU A 611 -18.43 6.24 -28.41
C LEU A 611 -17.41 5.16 -28.77
N SER A 612 -17.11 5.05 -30.06
CA SER A 612 -16.06 4.18 -30.57
C SER A 612 -14.71 4.51 -29.94
N SER A 613 -13.89 3.47 -29.75
CA SER A 613 -12.53 3.57 -29.22
C SER A 613 -11.59 4.45 -30.05
N ALA A 614 -11.97 4.72 -31.32
CA ALA A 614 -11.29 5.64 -32.22
C ALA A 614 -12.31 6.39 -33.08
N LEU A 615 -12.19 7.72 -33.13
CA LEU A 615 -13.12 8.62 -33.81
C LEU A 615 -12.37 9.66 -34.63
N ILE A 616 -12.89 9.97 -35.82
CA ILE A 616 -12.41 11.09 -36.62
C ILE A 616 -13.34 12.29 -36.38
N TYR A 617 -12.77 13.43 -36.01
CA TYR A 617 -13.52 14.66 -35.78
C TYR A 617 -12.83 15.87 -36.41
N ASN A 618 -13.61 16.94 -36.61
CA ASN A 618 -13.07 18.23 -37.03
C ASN A 618 -12.87 19.05 -35.76
N GLU A 619 -11.68 19.63 -35.58
CA GLU A 619 -11.36 20.38 -34.38
C GLU A 619 -12.30 21.59 -34.21
N GLY A 620 -13.15 21.56 -33.18
CA GLY A 620 -13.99 22.67 -32.76
C GLY A 620 -13.27 23.64 -31.81
N GLU A 621 -14.03 24.53 -31.17
CA GLU A 621 -13.48 25.34 -30.08
C GLU A 621 -13.10 24.43 -28.90
N LYS A 622 -11.85 24.51 -28.47
CA LYS A 622 -11.32 23.67 -27.39
C LYS A 622 -12.13 23.87 -26.11
N ALA A 623 -12.63 22.78 -25.53
CA ALA A 623 -13.41 22.81 -24.30
C ALA A 623 -12.56 23.27 -23.11
N VAL A 624 -12.99 24.37 -22.48
CA VAL A 624 -12.39 24.88 -21.25
C VAL A 624 -13.26 24.49 -20.06
N TYR A 625 -12.63 23.96 -19.02
CA TYR A 625 -13.28 23.64 -17.76
C TYR A 625 -13.33 24.88 -16.85
N ASP A 626 -14.53 25.25 -16.40
CA ASP A 626 -14.78 26.44 -15.57
C ASP A 626 -15.29 26.11 -14.15
N GLY A 627 -15.42 24.83 -13.80
CA GLY A 627 -15.95 24.39 -12.52
C GLY A 627 -17.21 23.51 -12.64
N ASN A 628 -18.05 23.78 -13.63
CA ASN A 628 -19.31 23.06 -13.83
C ASN A 628 -19.10 21.81 -14.71
N PRO A 629 -19.29 20.59 -14.17
CA PRO A 629 -19.03 19.36 -14.92
C PRO A 629 -20.03 19.09 -16.05
N PHE A 630 -21.25 19.65 -15.98
CA PHE A 630 -22.28 19.46 -16.99
C PHE A 630 -22.04 20.35 -18.22
N GLU A 631 -21.73 21.62 -18.00
CA GLU A 631 -21.35 22.54 -19.08
C GLU A 631 -20.03 22.16 -19.75
N TYR A 632 -19.08 21.64 -18.98
CA TYR A 632 -17.86 21.10 -19.56
C TYR A 632 -18.13 19.93 -20.52
N GLN A 633 -19.07 19.04 -20.18
CA GLN A 633 -19.48 17.96 -21.09
C GLN A 633 -20.18 18.49 -22.34
N ASN A 634 -21.04 19.50 -22.24
CA ASN A 634 -21.61 20.19 -23.42
C ASN A 634 -20.51 20.73 -24.35
N ARG A 635 -19.49 21.38 -23.79
CA ARG A 635 -18.35 21.89 -24.56
C ARG A 635 -17.54 20.78 -25.22
N LEU A 636 -17.30 19.67 -24.53
CA LEU A 636 -16.59 18.52 -25.08
C LEU A 636 -17.34 17.89 -26.27
N PHE A 637 -18.66 17.70 -26.16
CA PHE A 637 -19.46 17.24 -27.30
C PHE A 637 -19.50 18.28 -28.43
N SER A 638 -19.49 19.57 -28.10
CA SER A 638 -19.45 20.64 -29.09
C SER A 638 -18.13 20.66 -29.87
N GLU A 639 -17.00 20.47 -29.17
CA GLU A 639 -15.67 20.33 -29.75
C GLU A 639 -15.61 19.15 -30.72
N LEU A 640 -16.13 17.98 -30.32
CA LEU A 640 -16.17 16.78 -31.18
C LEU A 640 -17.08 16.96 -32.40
N CYS A 641 -18.19 17.68 -32.26
CA CYS A 641 -19.14 17.86 -33.35
C CYS A 641 -18.80 19.04 -34.27
N GLY A 642 -17.89 19.93 -33.88
CA GLY A 642 -17.60 21.18 -34.57
C GLY A 642 -18.78 22.17 -34.61
N LYS A 643 -19.77 22.00 -33.72
CA LYS A 643 -20.97 22.84 -33.58
C LYS A 643 -21.41 22.86 -32.12
N ASN A 644 -22.17 23.88 -31.72
CA ASN A 644 -22.73 23.92 -30.37
C ASN A 644 -23.72 22.76 -30.15
N VAL A 645 -23.48 21.97 -29.10
CA VAL A 645 -24.28 20.83 -28.65
C VAL A 645 -24.53 20.97 -27.15
N ALA A 646 -25.80 20.88 -26.76
CA ALA A 646 -26.22 20.87 -25.36
C ALA A 646 -26.90 19.52 -25.03
N VAL A 647 -26.10 18.55 -24.60
CA VAL A 647 -26.59 17.27 -24.08
C VAL A 647 -27.19 17.42 -22.68
N PHE A 648 -26.65 18.36 -21.90
CA PHE A 648 -27.19 18.77 -20.61
C PHE A 648 -27.93 20.10 -20.73
N LYS A 649 -29.09 20.19 -20.07
CA LYS A 649 -29.91 21.40 -19.96
C LYS A 649 -30.10 21.79 -18.49
N PRO A 650 -29.84 23.05 -18.10
CA PRO A 650 -29.94 23.47 -16.70
C PRO A 650 -31.37 23.41 -16.19
N VAL A 651 -31.51 23.15 -14.90
CA VAL A 651 -32.75 23.13 -14.14
C VAL A 651 -32.57 24.01 -12.93
N GLU A 652 -33.42 25.02 -12.78
CA GLU A 652 -33.40 25.91 -11.61
C GLU A 652 -34.28 25.31 -10.52
N PRO A 653 -33.72 24.89 -9.38
CA PRO A 653 -34.52 24.40 -8.26
C PRO A 653 -35.08 25.54 -7.41
N GLU A 654 -36.24 25.33 -6.81
CA GLU A 654 -36.65 26.10 -5.64
C GLU A 654 -35.85 25.63 -4.42
N ARG A 655 -34.97 26.50 -3.91
CA ARG A 655 -34.10 26.23 -2.77
C ARG A 655 -34.73 26.75 -1.48
N VAL A 656 -34.89 25.87 -0.49
CA VAL A 656 -35.40 26.22 0.84
C VAL A 656 -34.47 25.63 1.91
N LYS A 657 -34.03 26.46 2.87
CA LYS A 657 -33.30 25.99 4.05
C LYS A 657 -34.23 25.93 5.25
N GLU A 658 -34.28 24.77 5.92
CA GLU A 658 -34.99 24.59 7.18
C GLU A 658 -34.09 23.90 8.20
N SER A 659 -33.81 24.58 9.32
CA SER A 659 -32.88 24.08 10.34
C SER A 659 -31.50 23.76 9.73
N ASP A 660 -31.12 22.49 9.77
CA ASP A 660 -29.89 21.87 9.29
C ASP A 660 -30.09 21.10 7.97
N ASN A 661 -31.20 21.35 7.28
CA ASN A 661 -31.52 20.74 5.99
C ASN A 661 -31.63 21.82 4.91
N VAL A 662 -31.09 21.52 3.72
CA VAL A 662 -31.32 22.30 2.51
C VAL A 662 -32.09 21.44 1.52
N TYR A 663 -33.21 21.97 1.04
CA TYR A 663 -34.12 21.34 0.10
C TYR A 663 -34.01 22.01 -1.25
N TYR A 664 -34.02 21.19 -2.30
CA TYR A 664 -34.06 21.61 -3.69
C TYR A 664 -35.24 20.93 -4.34
N THR A 665 -36.30 21.68 -4.64
CA THR A 665 -37.49 21.15 -5.32
C THR A 665 -37.49 21.59 -6.76
N MET A 666 -37.65 20.65 -7.69
CA MET A 666 -37.60 20.92 -9.13
C MET A 666 -38.48 19.93 -9.90
N PRO A 667 -38.80 20.20 -11.17
CA PRO A 667 -39.56 19.24 -11.98
C PRO A 667 -38.82 17.90 -12.10
N ASN A 668 -39.58 16.81 -12.12
CA ASN A 668 -39.02 15.48 -12.29
C ASN A 668 -38.49 15.27 -13.72
N ALA A 669 -37.58 14.31 -13.90
CA ALA A 669 -37.10 13.96 -15.23
C ALA A 669 -38.21 13.27 -16.04
N GLY A 670 -38.39 13.68 -17.30
CA GLY A 670 -39.23 12.95 -18.25
C GLY A 670 -38.66 11.57 -18.64
N SER A 671 -39.43 10.78 -19.39
CA SER A 671 -39.06 9.40 -19.78
C SER A 671 -37.79 9.28 -20.64
N ARG A 672 -37.38 10.37 -21.30
CA ARG A 672 -36.15 10.49 -22.11
C ARG A 672 -35.13 11.47 -21.51
N GLN A 673 -35.21 11.69 -20.21
CA GLN A 673 -34.31 12.56 -19.47
C GLN A 673 -33.76 11.85 -18.24
N ILE A 674 -32.58 12.25 -17.78
CA ILE A 674 -32.04 11.86 -16.48
C ILE A 674 -31.65 13.13 -15.73
N LEU A 675 -32.14 13.29 -14.50
CA LEU A 675 -31.78 14.43 -13.66
C LEU A 675 -30.51 14.13 -12.85
N TYR A 676 -29.54 15.02 -12.95
CA TYR A 676 -28.30 14.99 -12.18
C TYR A 676 -28.17 16.23 -11.31
N GLY A 677 -27.55 16.06 -10.14
CA GLY A 677 -27.17 17.15 -9.23
C GLY A 677 -25.68 17.12 -8.92
N CYS A 678 -25.12 18.29 -8.65
CA CYS A 678 -23.75 18.47 -8.15
C CYS A 678 -23.74 19.66 -7.20
N ILE A 679 -23.35 19.45 -5.94
CA ILE A 679 -23.32 20.49 -4.91
C ILE A 679 -21.88 20.59 -4.39
N GLU A 680 -21.23 21.71 -4.66
CA GLU A 680 -19.86 21.97 -4.22
C GLU A 680 -19.82 22.60 -2.85
N THR A 681 -18.86 22.16 -2.05
CA THR A 681 -18.68 22.59 -0.67
C THR A 681 -17.24 23.00 -0.42
N SER A 682 -17.06 24.02 0.41
CA SER A 682 -15.71 24.50 0.78
C SER A 682 -14.96 23.53 1.71
N GLU A 683 -15.67 22.60 2.35
CA GLU A 683 -15.12 21.58 3.23
C GLU A 683 -16.00 20.32 3.29
N TYR A 684 -15.50 19.24 3.90
CA TYR A 684 -16.27 18.00 4.04
C TYR A 684 -17.40 18.14 5.07
N LEU A 685 -18.63 18.25 4.56
CA LEU A 685 -19.85 18.31 5.37
C LEU A 685 -20.26 16.99 6.02
N HIS A 686 -19.91 15.84 5.44
CA HIS A 686 -20.50 14.54 5.83
C HIS A 686 -22.05 14.59 5.84
N ALA A 687 -22.61 15.24 4.83
CA ALA A 687 -24.05 15.46 4.69
C ALA A 687 -24.76 14.16 4.29
N LYS A 688 -26.03 14.01 4.63
CA LYS A 688 -26.85 12.90 4.12
C LYS A 688 -27.71 13.39 2.97
N LEU A 689 -27.57 12.77 1.81
CA LEU A 689 -28.27 13.15 0.59
C LEU A 689 -29.48 12.23 0.35
N TYR A 690 -30.63 12.84 0.09
CA TYR A 690 -31.89 12.16 -0.18
C TYR A 690 -32.54 12.68 -1.47
N ALA A 691 -33.34 11.85 -2.11
CA ALA A 691 -34.32 12.25 -3.13
C ALA A 691 -35.69 11.65 -2.75
N ASP A 692 -36.72 12.48 -2.59
CA ASP A 692 -38.07 12.07 -2.14
C ASP A 692 -38.04 11.11 -0.93
N GLU A 693 -37.27 11.48 0.09
CA GLU A 693 -36.99 10.71 1.31
C GLU A 693 -36.19 9.40 1.13
N GLN A 694 -35.89 8.99 -0.10
CA GLN A 694 -34.95 7.89 -0.35
C GLN A 694 -33.52 8.36 -0.09
N PHE A 695 -32.83 7.73 0.86
CA PHE A 695 -31.41 7.97 1.10
C PHE A 695 -30.59 7.49 -0.11
N LEU A 696 -29.74 8.37 -0.64
CA LEU A 696 -28.85 8.08 -1.75
C LEU A 696 -27.45 7.71 -1.27
N CYS A 697 -26.79 8.63 -0.54
CA CYS A 697 -25.46 8.41 0.00
C CYS A 697 -25.09 9.47 1.06
N GLU A 698 -24.02 9.21 1.80
CA GLU A 698 -23.28 10.26 2.51
C GLU A 698 -22.49 11.08 1.49
N TYR A 699 -22.72 12.39 1.49
CA TYR A 699 -22.26 13.32 0.47
C TYR A 699 -21.30 14.38 1.03
N SER A 700 -20.47 14.96 0.16
CA SER A 700 -19.42 15.91 0.54
C SER A 700 -18.47 15.33 1.60
N CYS A 701 -17.93 14.13 1.35
CA CYS A 701 -16.95 13.49 2.20
C CYS A 701 -16.06 12.53 1.39
N TRP A 702 -15.08 11.90 2.05
CA TRP A 702 -14.19 10.93 1.42
C TRP A 702 -14.98 9.76 0.79
N LEU A 703 -14.60 9.35 -0.43
CA LEU A 703 -15.23 8.28 -1.23
C LEU A 703 -16.62 8.56 -1.83
N THR A 704 -17.07 9.82 -1.83
CA THR A 704 -18.33 10.21 -2.47
C THR A 704 -18.11 10.63 -3.92
N ASN A 705 -19.07 10.33 -4.80
CA ASN A 705 -19.13 10.93 -6.13
C ASN A 705 -19.28 12.44 -6.06
N ARG A 706 -18.77 13.13 -7.08
CA ARG A 706 -18.97 14.57 -7.22
C ARG A 706 -20.37 14.89 -7.72
N ALA A 707 -20.82 14.33 -8.84
CA ALA A 707 -22.21 14.41 -9.28
C ALA A 707 -22.99 13.17 -8.83
N PHE A 708 -24.29 13.35 -8.58
CA PHE A 708 -25.22 12.29 -8.21
C PHE A 708 -26.41 12.25 -9.18
N THR A 709 -26.99 11.07 -9.35
CA THR A 709 -28.23 10.88 -10.12
C THR A 709 -29.42 11.03 -9.17
N VAL A 710 -30.41 11.82 -9.59
CA VAL A 710 -31.70 11.91 -8.89
C VAL A 710 -32.62 10.83 -9.47
N PRO A 711 -33.09 9.86 -8.67
CA PRO A 711 -34.03 8.84 -9.14
C PRO A 711 -35.30 9.46 -9.70
N THR A 712 -35.80 8.92 -10.80
CA THR A 712 -37.08 9.35 -11.40
C THR A 712 -38.25 8.79 -10.59
N GLY A 713 -39.12 9.68 -10.13
CA GLY A 713 -40.35 9.36 -9.38
C GLY A 713 -41.60 9.36 -10.26
N THR A 714 -42.75 9.03 -9.66
CA THR A 714 -44.06 9.14 -10.31
C THR A 714 -44.68 10.53 -10.21
N GLU A 715 -44.17 11.35 -9.29
CA GLU A 715 -44.64 12.71 -9.04
C GLU A 715 -44.05 13.70 -10.04
N GLU A 716 -44.78 14.79 -10.28
CA GLU A 716 -44.38 15.87 -11.21
C GLU A 716 -43.14 16.63 -10.71
N LEU A 717 -42.99 16.77 -9.39
CA LEU A 717 -41.85 17.40 -8.74
C LEU A 717 -41.04 16.35 -7.97
N VAL A 718 -39.74 16.59 -7.87
CA VAL A 718 -38.81 15.82 -7.04
C VAL A 718 -38.12 16.77 -6.07
N THR A 719 -37.92 16.30 -4.83
CA THR A 719 -37.23 17.06 -3.79
C THR A 719 -35.92 16.37 -3.41
N VAL A 720 -34.80 17.05 -3.66
CA VAL A 720 -33.48 16.64 -3.16
C VAL A 720 -33.25 17.31 -1.81
N ARG A 721 -32.91 16.53 -0.79
CA ARG A 721 -32.63 17.02 0.56
C ARG A 721 -31.18 16.73 0.95
N LEU A 722 -30.44 17.77 1.30
CA LEU A 722 -29.11 17.70 1.87
C LEU A 722 -29.20 18.00 3.37
N ALA A 723 -29.04 16.96 4.21
CA ALA A 723 -29.11 17.08 5.67
C ALA A 723 -27.74 17.32 6.30
N ASN A 724 -27.73 17.81 7.54
CA ASN A 724 -26.55 18.18 8.34
C ASN A 724 -25.79 19.42 7.84
N VAL A 725 -26.50 20.36 7.20
CA VAL A 725 -25.95 21.62 6.71
C VAL A 725 -26.21 22.73 7.73
N TRP A 726 -25.32 22.87 8.71
CA TRP A 726 -25.45 23.87 9.78
C TRP A 726 -25.21 25.29 9.27
N ASP A 727 -24.16 25.49 8.48
CA ASP A 727 -23.84 26.75 7.81
C ASP A 727 -24.03 26.59 6.30
N GLU A 728 -24.87 27.44 5.71
CA GLU A 728 -25.10 27.37 4.26
C GLU A 728 -24.00 28.03 3.44
N ASN A 729 -23.19 28.90 4.04
CA ASN A 729 -22.04 29.52 3.35
C ASN A 729 -20.97 28.50 2.95
N ILE A 730 -21.06 27.27 3.47
CA ILE A 730 -20.20 26.17 3.09
C ILE A 730 -20.52 25.69 1.67
N ILE A 731 -21.80 25.78 1.24
CA ILE A 731 -22.22 25.46 -0.13
C ILE A 731 -21.77 26.61 -1.03
N GLN A 732 -20.90 26.29 -2.00
CA GLN A 732 -20.31 27.28 -2.90
C GLN A 732 -21.08 27.37 -4.21
N GLU A 733 -21.44 26.21 -4.76
CA GLU A 733 -22.11 26.09 -6.05
C GLU A 733 -23.10 24.93 -6.00
N GLU A 734 -24.20 25.05 -6.74
CA GLU A 734 -25.26 24.05 -6.81
C GLU A 734 -25.80 23.99 -8.24
N TRP A 735 -25.65 22.82 -8.86
CA TRP A 735 -25.97 22.62 -10.28
C TRP A 735 -26.91 21.43 -10.45
N PHE A 736 -28.06 21.65 -11.10
CA PHE A 736 -29.01 20.62 -11.47
C PHE A 736 -29.27 20.66 -12.97
N TYR A 737 -29.16 19.51 -13.63
CA TYR A 737 -29.23 19.43 -15.10
C TYR A 737 -29.98 18.17 -15.54
N TYR A 738 -30.81 18.30 -16.58
CA TYR A 738 -31.31 17.15 -17.33
C TYR A 738 -30.28 16.75 -18.38
N LEU A 739 -29.91 15.47 -18.41
CA LEU A 739 -29.33 14.84 -19.58
C LEU A 739 -30.45 14.49 -20.56
N ASP A 740 -30.40 15.05 -21.75
CA ASP A 740 -31.33 14.76 -22.84
C ASP A 740 -30.86 13.52 -23.62
N LEU A 741 -31.56 12.39 -23.44
CA LEU A 741 -31.15 11.13 -24.03
C LEU A 741 -31.31 11.11 -25.56
N ASP A 742 -32.26 11.88 -26.11
CA ASP A 742 -32.46 11.95 -27.56
C ASP A 742 -31.33 12.71 -28.23
N VAL A 743 -30.90 13.83 -27.63
CA VAL A 743 -29.72 14.57 -28.11
C VAL A 743 -28.45 13.73 -27.97
N LEU A 744 -28.28 13.03 -26.84
CA LEU A 744 -27.13 12.16 -26.65
C LEU A 744 -27.10 11.02 -27.68
N GLU A 745 -28.25 10.43 -28.00
CA GLU A 745 -28.38 9.39 -29.02
C GLU A 745 -28.00 9.90 -30.41
N GLU A 746 -28.58 11.03 -30.83
CA GLU A 746 -28.31 11.66 -32.13
C GLU A 746 -26.81 11.92 -32.30
N ILE A 747 -26.18 12.52 -31.29
CA ILE A 747 -24.77 12.89 -31.31
C ILE A 747 -23.88 11.64 -31.26
N SER A 748 -24.24 10.63 -30.48
CA SER A 748 -23.48 9.38 -30.42
C SER A 748 -23.51 8.65 -31.77
N ILE A 749 -24.66 8.60 -32.44
CA ILE A 749 -24.79 8.04 -33.81
C ILE A 749 -23.95 8.85 -34.79
N LEU A 750 -24.02 10.19 -34.75
CA LEU A 750 -23.24 11.07 -35.61
C LEU A 750 -21.73 10.81 -35.45
N LEU A 751 -21.23 10.81 -34.21
CA LEU A 751 -19.81 10.60 -33.93
C LEU A 751 -19.38 9.18 -34.33
N ASN A 752 -20.15 8.15 -33.97
CA ASN A 752 -19.84 6.77 -34.33
C ASN A 752 -19.89 6.50 -35.85
N SER A 753 -20.63 7.29 -36.62
CA SER A 753 -20.58 7.22 -38.10
C SER A 753 -19.20 7.57 -38.68
N ARG A 754 -18.37 8.27 -37.89
CA ARG A 754 -16.98 8.62 -38.20
C ARG A 754 -15.96 7.78 -37.42
N ALA A 755 -16.34 6.60 -36.95
CA ALA A 755 -15.45 5.69 -36.26
C ALA A 755 -14.32 5.19 -37.18
N ALA A 756 -13.11 5.13 -36.64
CA ALA A 756 -11.95 4.55 -37.31
C ALA A 756 -11.71 3.11 -36.84
N ALA A 757 -11.28 2.24 -37.75
CA ALA A 757 -10.88 0.89 -37.40
C ALA A 757 -9.46 0.90 -36.82
N CYS A 758 -9.36 0.70 -35.50
CA CYS A 758 -8.10 0.63 -34.78
C CYS A 758 -7.98 -0.69 -34.01
N ASN A 759 -6.78 -1.26 -34.01
CA ASN A 759 -6.42 -2.34 -33.10
C ASN A 759 -5.76 -1.72 -31.87
N ILE A 760 -6.48 -1.70 -30.75
CA ILE A 760 -6.01 -1.16 -29.47
C ILE A 760 -5.77 -2.33 -28.53
N GLN A 761 -4.51 -2.48 -28.10
CA GLN A 761 -4.08 -3.52 -27.18
C GLN A 761 -3.12 -2.94 -26.14
N ASN A 762 -2.89 -3.67 -25.06
CA ASN A 762 -1.96 -3.27 -24.01
C ASN A 762 -0.58 -2.86 -24.58
N GLY A 763 -0.28 -1.55 -24.49
CA GLY A 763 0.98 -0.96 -24.91
C GLY A 763 1.20 -0.84 -26.42
N ARG A 764 0.20 -1.15 -27.26
CA ARG A 764 0.26 -0.99 -28.72
C ARG A 764 -1.06 -0.55 -29.33
N VAL A 765 -1.01 0.44 -30.19
CA VAL A 765 -2.15 0.88 -31.00
C VAL A 765 -1.73 0.92 -32.47
N SER A 766 -2.56 0.40 -33.35
CA SER A 766 -2.38 0.54 -34.80
C SER A 766 -3.70 0.87 -35.47
N CYS A 767 -3.72 1.95 -36.24
CA CYS A 767 -4.90 2.40 -36.97
C CYS A 767 -4.55 2.61 -38.45
N ARG A 768 -5.51 2.30 -39.32
CA ARG A 768 -5.50 2.76 -40.73
C ARG A 768 -6.79 3.52 -40.97
N VAL A 769 -6.67 4.79 -41.31
CA VAL A 769 -7.82 5.69 -41.41
C VAL A 769 -7.63 6.59 -42.63
N SER A 770 -8.68 6.74 -43.45
CA SER A 770 -8.72 7.80 -44.45
C SER A 770 -9.17 9.08 -43.77
N GLY A 771 -8.35 10.13 -43.84
CA GLY A 771 -8.60 11.43 -43.22
C GLY A 771 -8.38 12.58 -44.19
N ARG A 772 -8.79 13.77 -43.78
CA ARG A 772 -8.52 15.02 -44.48
C ARG A 772 -7.64 15.94 -43.65
N ALA A 773 -6.92 16.84 -44.32
CA ALA A 773 -6.17 17.87 -43.61
C ALA A 773 -7.09 18.72 -42.71
N GLY A 774 -6.73 18.87 -41.44
CA GLY A 774 -7.54 19.57 -40.43
C GLY A 774 -8.49 18.66 -39.63
N GLU A 775 -8.56 17.38 -39.97
CA GLU A 775 -9.23 16.37 -39.14
C GLU A 775 -8.27 15.78 -38.11
N GLN A 776 -8.83 15.30 -37.01
CA GLN A 776 -8.11 14.72 -35.89
C GLN A 776 -8.65 13.31 -35.63
N LEU A 777 -7.75 12.37 -35.33
CA LEU A 777 -8.07 11.04 -34.81
C LEU A 777 -8.00 11.06 -33.29
N LEU A 778 -9.17 11.02 -32.64
CA LEU A 778 -9.29 10.81 -31.21
C LEU A 778 -9.18 9.32 -30.89
N LEU A 779 -8.33 8.98 -29.93
CA LEU A 779 -8.19 7.62 -29.39
C LEU A 779 -8.61 7.61 -27.92
N GLN A 780 -9.36 6.59 -27.49
CA GLN A 780 -9.67 6.36 -26.07
C GLN A 780 -8.49 5.79 -25.28
N VAL A 781 -7.32 6.38 -25.50
CA VAL A 781 -6.05 6.03 -24.88
C VAL A 781 -5.54 7.29 -24.19
N PRO A 782 -5.32 7.27 -22.87
CA PRO A 782 -4.76 8.42 -22.17
C PRO A 782 -3.34 8.70 -22.65
N TYR A 783 -3.03 9.98 -22.76
CA TYR A 783 -1.69 10.46 -23.06
C TYR A 783 -0.73 10.10 -21.93
N SER A 784 0.48 9.73 -22.31
CA SER A 784 1.59 9.45 -21.40
C SER A 784 2.88 9.66 -22.16
N GLU A 785 3.90 10.23 -21.51
CA GLU A 785 5.24 10.40 -22.13
C GLU A 785 5.90 9.06 -22.52
N GLY A 786 5.34 7.93 -22.08
CA GLY A 786 5.80 6.60 -22.49
C GLY A 786 5.39 6.21 -23.91
N TRP A 787 4.43 6.90 -24.55
CA TRP A 787 4.00 6.61 -25.91
C TRP A 787 4.97 7.19 -26.95
N SER A 788 5.53 6.34 -27.81
CA SER A 788 6.10 6.78 -29.09
C SER A 788 5.02 6.64 -30.15
N ILE A 789 4.69 7.74 -30.81
CA ILE A 789 3.59 7.84 -31.79
C ILE A 789 4.17 8.17 -33.16
N ARG A 790 3.78 7.39 -34.18
CA ARG A 790 4.17 7.62 -35.57
C ARG A 790 2.94 7.79 -36.44
N LEU A 791 2.99 8.82 -37.29
CA LEU A 791 2.04 9.07 -38.36
C LEU A 791 2.76 8.89 -39.70
N ASN A 792 2.26 7.99 -40.55
CA ASN A 792 2.82 7.72 -41.87
C ASN A 792 4.35 7.40 -41.82
N GLY A 793 4.76 6.69 -40.76
CA GLY A 793 6.16 6.28 -40.52
C GLY A 793 7.05 7.36 -39.91
N LYS A 794 6.58 8.60 -39.72
CA LYS A 794 7.31 9.69 -39.07
C LYS A 794 6.87 9.82 -37.61
N GLU A 795 7.83 9.96 -36.71
CA GLU A 795 7.55 10.16 -35.27
C GLU A 795 7.04 11.58 -35.02
N LEU A 796 5.97 11.70 -34.23
CA LEU A 796 5.39 12.98 -33.84
C LEU A 796 6.14 13.53 -32.61
N SER A 797 6.57 14.80 -32.68
CA SER A 797 7.24 15.48 -31.57
C SER A 797 6.27 16.05 -30.54
N GLU A 798 5.06 16.40 -30.99
CA GLU A 798 3.98 16.94 -30.17
C GLU A 798 2.70 16.18 -30.48
N VAL A 799 1.89 15.93 -29.45
CA VAL A 799 0.65 15.15 -29.54
C VAL A 799 -0.42 15.97 -28.85
N ASP A 800 -1.51 16.24 -29.58
CA ASP A 800 -2.64 16.96 -29.04
C ASP A 800 -3.42 16.10 -28.05
N ARG A 801 -4.16 16.77 -27.17
CA ARG A 801 -4.91 16.12 -26.10
C ARG A 801 -6.34 16.63 -26.06
N PHE A 802 -7.27 15.71 -26.29
CA PHE A 802 -8.69 15.96 -26.06
C PHE A 802 -9.00 15.84 -24.56
N ALA A 803 -9.82 16.75 -24.03
CA ALA A 803 -10.11 16.86 -22.60
C ALA A 803 -8.84 16.91 -21.71
N ASP A 804 -7.73 17.44 -22.24
CA ASP A 804 -6.38 17.47 -21.64
C ASP A 804 -5.80 16.08 -21.24
N CYS A 805 -6.41 14.99 -21.67
CA CYS A 805 -6.05 13.63 -21.26
C CYS A 805 -5.92 12.66 -22.44
N LEU A 806 -6.93 12.52 -23.30
CA LEU A 806 -6.97 11.50 -24.35
C LEU A 806 -6.13 11.90 -25.57
N VAL A 807 -5.46 10.93 -26.18
CA VAL A 807 -4.60 11.16 -27.35
C VAL A 807 -5.44 11.60 -28.56
N SER A 808 -5.08 12.75 -29.14
CA SER A 808 -5.61 13.25 -30.41
C SER A 808 -4.47 13.42 -31.41
N ILE A 809 -4.63 12.88 -32.62
CA ILE A 809 -3.57 12.85 -33.64
C ILE A 809 -4.06 13.54 -34.91
N PRO A 810 -3.35 14.55 -35.43
CA PRO A 810 -3.76 15.23 -36.65
C PRO A 810 -3.63 14.30 -37.86
N LEU A 811 -4.62 14.32 -38.75
CA LEU A 811 -4.64 13.52 -39.97
C LEU A 811 -4.12 14.32 -41.18
N GLU A 812 -3.35 13.65 -42.02
CA GLU A 812 -2.96 14.16 -43.34
C GLU A 812 -4.03 13.80 -44.39
N GLU A 813 -4.01 14.46 -45.55
CA GLU A 813 -4.93 14.15 -46.65
C GLU A 813 -4.67 12.72 -47.18
N GLY A 814 -5.71 11.89 -47.21
CA GLY A 814 -5.67 10.53 -47.74
C GLY A 814 -5.52 9.46 -46.66
N GLU A 815 -4.81 8.38 -46.97
CA GLU A 815 -4.63 7.24 -46.08
C GLU A 815 -3.56 7.52 -45.02
N ASN A 816 -3.96 7.44 -43.75
CA ASN A 816 -3.09 7.64 -42.60
C ASN A 816 -2.84 6.32 -41.90
N THR A 817 -1.58 6.02 -41.61
CA THR A 817 -1.19 4.90 -40.75
C THR A 817 -0.64 5.46 -39.43
N VAL A 818 -1.34 5.15 -38.34
CA VAL A 818 -0.95 5.52 -36.99
C VAL A 818 -0.43 4.29 -36.26
N GLU A 819 0.77 4.40 -35.69
CA GLU A 819 1.39 3.37 -34.86
C GLU A 819 1.81 3.97 -33.52
N MET A 820 1.36 3.38 -32.42
CA MET A 820 1.77 3.75 -31.07
C MET A 820 2.38 2.55 -30.36
N VAL A 821 3.53 2.77 -29.71
CA VAL A 821 4.19 1.76 -28.87
C VAL A 821 4.55 2.38 -27.53
N TYR A 822 4.11 1.74 -26.45
CA TYR A 822 4.42 2.17 -25.09
C TYR A 822 5.79 1.67 -24.65
N HIS A 823 6.57 2.57 -24.06
CA HIS A 823 7.81 2.28 -23.38
C HIS A 823 7.77 2.86 -21.98
N VAL A 824 8.07 2.03 -20.98
CA VAL A 824 8.15 2.47 -19.58
C VAL A 824 9.26 3.54 -19.46
N PRO A 825 8.93 4.78 -19.08
CA PRO A 825 9.91 5.86 -18.94
C PRO A 825 11.02 5.47 -17.97
N GLY A 826 12.26 5.76 -18.35
CA GLY A 826 13.45 5.44 -17.54
C GLY A 826 13.88 3.98 -17.53
N LEU A 827 13.10 3.01 -18.03
CA LEU A 827 13.43 1.58 -17.93
C LEU A 827 14.76 1.25 -18.62
N LYS A 828 15.00 1.77 -19.82
CA LYS A 828 16.27 1.58 -20.55
C LYS A 828 17.46 2.14 -19.77
N ALA A 829 17.35 3.36 -19.26
CA ALA A 829 18.41 4.01 -18.48
C ALA A 829 18.68 3.26 -17.17
N GLY A 830 17.62 2.84 -16.47
CA GLY A 830 17.71 2.00 -15.27
C GLY A 830 18.42 0.67 -15.55
N ALA A 831 18.05 -0.01 -16.63
CA ALA A 831 18.67 -1.28 -17.04
C ALA A 831 20.17 -1.13 -17.34
N VAL A 832 20.57 -0.08 -18.07
CA VAL A 832 21.98 0.22 -18.35
C VAL A 832 22.74 0.49 -17.05
N CYS A 833 22.18 1.31 -16.15
CA CYS A 833 22.77 1.61 -14.85
C CYS A 833 22.99 0.33 -14.02
N THR A 834 21.97 -0.53 -13.93
CA THR A 834 22.04 -1.82 -13.24
C THR A 834 23.10 -2.74 -13.85
N LEU A 835 23.17 -2.84 -15.17
CA LEU A 835 24.16 -3.68 -15.86
C LEU A 835 25.60 -3.22 -15.57
N LEU A 836 25.86 -1.91 -15.67
CA LEU A 836 27.19 -1.35 -15.39
C LEU A 836 27.59 -1.56 -13.92
N ALA A 837 26.66 -1.36 -12.99
CA ALA A 837 26.87 -1.63 -11.57
C ALA A 837 27.18 -3.11 -11.29
N ALA A 838 26.45 -4.03 -11.91
CA ALA A 838 26.65 -5.47 -11.79
C ALA A 838 28.02 -5.90 -12.35
N LEU A 839 28.40 -5.38 -13.52
CA LEU A 839 29.72 -5.61 -14.13
C LEU A 839 30.84 -5.09 -13.21
N GLY A 840 30.71 -3.87 -12.67
CA GLY A 840 31.67 -3.31 -11.73
C GLY A 840 31.86 -4.17 -10.48
N LEU A 841 30.75 -4.65 -9.89
CA LEU A 841 30.79 -5.56 -8.74
C LEU A 841 31.45 -6.91 -9.07
N ALA A 842 31.16 -7.47 -10.26
CA ALA A 842 31.76 -8.72 -10.71
C ALA A 842 33.27 -8.60 -10.94
N LEU A 843 33.71 -7.52 -11.60
CA LEU A 843 35.13 -7.22 -11.82
C LEU A 843 35.88 -7.01 -10.50
N TYR A 844 35.29 -6.29 -9.55
CA TYR A 844 35.86 -6.14 -8.21
C TYR A 844 35.97 -7.50 -7.48
N GLY A 845 34.95 -8.34 -7.59
CA GLY A 845 34.98 -9.71 -7.06
C GLY A 845 36.10 -10.55 -7.67
N ALA A 846 36.28 -10.49 -8.99
CA ALA A 846 37.35 -11.19 -9.72
C ALA A 846 38.74 -10.68 -9.29
N PHE A 847 38.93 -9.37 -9.14
CA PHE A 847 40.16 -8.77 -8.65
C PHE A 847 40.54 -9.25 -7.24
N LEU A 848 39.57 -9.31 -6.31
CA LEU A 848 39.81 -9.85 -4.96
C LEU A 848 40.19 -11.34 -4.98
N LEU A 849 39.61 -12.12 -5.88
CA LEU A 849 39.98 -13.54 -6.08
C LEU A 849 41.39 -13.68 -6.66
N TYR A 850 41.75 -12.84 -7.62
CA TYR A 850 43.09 -12.79 -8.21
C TYR A 850 44.15 -12.44 -7.16
N GLN A 851 43.94 -11.38 -6.37
CA GLN A 851 44.86 -11.03 -5.27
C GLN A 851 45.01 -12.17 -4.26
N LYS A 852 43.92 -12.87 -3.94
CA LYS A 852 43.96 -14.00 -3.01
C LYS A 852 44.72 -15.20 -3.59
N ARG A 853 44.67 -15.42 -4.90
CA ARG A 853 45.46 -16.44 -5.60
C ARG A 853 46.94 -16.08 -5.66
N ARG A 854 47.29 -14.79 -5.78
CA ARG A 854 48.69 -14.30 -5.79
C ARG A 854 49.36 -14.31 -4.41
N LYS A 855 48.58 -14.20 -3.33
CA LYS A 855 49.06 -14.28 -1.94
C LYS A 855 49.14 -15.72 -1.40
N LYS A 856 48.72 -16.71 -2.20
CA LYS A 856 48.92 -18.14 -1.95
C LYS A 856 50.04 -18.63 -2.85
#